data_AF-A0A7S2W4X7-F1
#
_entry.id   AF-A0A7S2W4X7-F1
#
_cell.length_a   1.000
_cell.length_b   1.000
_cell.length_c   1.000
_cell.angle_alpha   90.00
_cell.angle_beta   90.00
_cell.angle_gamma   90.00
#
_symmetry.space_group_name_H-M   'P 1'
#
loop_
_entity.id
_entity.type
_entity.pdbx_description
1 polymer ?
#
loop_
_entity_poly.entity_id
_entity_poly.type
_entity_poly.pdbx_seq_one_letter_code
_entity_poly.pdbx_strand_id
1 'polypeptide(L)'
;MGAVLSSAYWLVSGSAQCPSLFWLEWLRVNGDLVCLQLKSLGNVKGVSLYQWLAFQFETYVLLSIEVNHRMEIALDKVLGRGKEDFLLRGLPHVDTAQPPTYFGVGSFFFGRKNKKMGSAEMGVDKPTVREIVLVGGGHSHAFVIKNFGMNPEPGTTITLISPSVETPYSGMLPGFVSGQYSREECHIDLMRLCQFAHVRLIQGAVYKIDTSEQTVYVLGGDEEIDRPPVRYDVLSIDIGSSPALLSPGLVGEQLCPTPVKPISEFSSKWDKLMHTVVISKKKEFVVAVVGAGAGGVELMLSMEARLENVLATYPNAPTVKFVLVANKGVVCPSHNIRVQSIFARILKEREILVLLNFQVESIDGSRLVAADGRAIEIDECIWCTNASAQEWLADSGLATNTGGFLRVKDTLQSENVENIFGAGDCADMINHPRPKAGVFAVRQGPPLAANLRRYVRKLINPSNAGPLEHYYPQSSFLGIIGTGTKYCVASRGEMALEGEWLYALKDWIDRKWMAGYSSQLPLMSRPDGDEEEDVNDSLKKLTKASAMRCGGCGAKVGKSVLERVMSGMSPPTRPEVTIGLDAPDDCAVITFGDTKQGALVAQTVDFFRSFIDDPFVFGQIATNHALSDCHAMCAVPISAMAIAVVPFASEAIVQGTLSQMMGGVCSMLRASNCALVGGHSCEGKELSLGLSVSGSIPAGAKILTKGGTKEGDVLVVTKAIGTGVIAAANMRVLAKGTWVEGAIKSMLVSNEKPAFLARDNNATACTDVTGFGLIGHLIEMMDASGLCAHLSLDDVPLLQGAQNCVEAGVFSSLQPQNIRLKHAIKNHAEYSARPEYQLLFDPQTAGGLLVTLPKQDADKFIGLMRDNGYNHAKIIGRINKKTADGFKVVIV
;
A
#
# COMPACT_ATOMS: atom_id res chain seq x y z
N MET A 1 -38.98 -29.65 36.50
CA MET A 1 -39.30 -28.22 36.72
C MET A 1 -37.99 -27.44 36.64
N GLY A 2 -37.67 -26.92 35.46
CA GLY A 2 -36.45 -26.14 35.24
C GLY A 2 -36.70 -24.68 35.54
N ALA A 3 -35.82 -24.05 36.32
CA ALA A 3 -35.91 -22.64 36.65
C ALA A 3 -35.71 -21.77 35.40
N VAL A 4 -36.71 -20.95 35.09
CA VAL A 4 -36.61 -19.86 34.12
C VAL A 4 -35.93 -18.70 34.83
N LEU A 5 -34.69 -18.38 34.45
CA LEU A 5 -34.03 -17.13 34.83
C LEU A 5 -34.23 -16.14 33.67
N SER A 6 -35.15 -15.19 33.84
CA SER A 6 -35.33 -14.08 32.92
C SER A 6 -34.30 -12.98 33.22
N SER A 7 -33.59 -12.51 32.21
CA SER A 7 -32.77 -11.29 32.29
C SER A 7 -33.20 -10.38 31.14
N ALA A 8 -33.66 -9.16 31.46
CA ALA A 8 -34.14 -8.20 30.48
C ALA A 8 -33.05 -7.18 30.13
N TYR A 9 -32.82 -6.97 28.83
CA TYR A 9 -31.97 -5.89 28.30
C TYR A 9 -32.82 -4.95 27.43
N TRP A 10 -32.68 -3.64 27.66
CA TRP A 10 -33.39 -2.61 26.90
C TRP A 10 -32.51 -2.12 25.74
N LEU A 11 -33.05 -2.15 24.51
CA LEU A 11 -32.41 -1.56 23.33
C LEU A 11 -33.27 -0.38 22.86
N VAL A 12 -32.66 0.81 22.79
CA VAL A 12 -33.24 2.00 22.16
C VAL A 12 -32.44 2.30 20.90
N SER A 13 -33.02 2.09 19.71
CA SER A 13 -32.41 2.53 18.46
C SER A 13 -32.89 3.94 18.09
N GLY A 14 -31.96 4.86 17.87
CA GLY A 14 -32.25 6.26 17.55
C GLY A 14 -32.66 6.48 16.09
N SER A 15 -33.88 6.94 15.88
CA SER A 15 -34.22 8.06 14.99
C SER A 15 -35.39 8.82 15.61
N ALA A 16 -35.39 10.15 15.50
CA ALA A 16 -36.22 11.03 16.32
C ALA A 16 -37.75 10.99 16.03
N GLN A 17 -38.25 9.99 15.28
CA GLN A 17 -39.65 9.94 14.86
C GLN A 17 -40.42 8.64 15.20
N CYS A 18 -39.79 7.63 15.81
CA CYS A 18 -40.53 6.48 16.39
C CYS A 18 -39.68 5.66 17.37
N PRO A 19 -39.78 5.87 18.70
CA PRO A 19 -39.16 4.96 19.66
C PRO A 19 -40.03 3.70 19.79
N SER A 20 -39.47 2.52 19.52
CA SER A 20 -40.12 1.24 19.81
C SER A 20 -39.35 0.50 20.91
N LEU A 21 -40.07 0.06 21.94
CA LEU A 21 -39.55 -0.74 23.05
C LEU A 21 -39.65 -2.22 22.70
N PHE A 22 -38.55 -2.95 22.86
CA PHE A 22 -38.46 -4.38 22.64
C PHE A 22 -37.91 -5.09 23.88
N TRP A 23 -38.39 -6.31 24.11
CA TRP A 23 -37.86 -7.23 25.13
C TRP A 23 -37.27 -8.46 24.43
N LEU A 24 -36.24 -9.05 25.05
CA LEU A 24 -35.57 -10.28 24.60
C LEU A 24 -35.72 -11.36 25.67
N GLU A 25 -36.12 -12.57 25.26
CA GLU A 25 -36.22 -13.74 26.12
C GLU A 25 -35.19 -14.81 25.72
N TRP A 26 -34.40 -15.25 26.71
CA TRP A 26 -33.35 -16.26 26.54
C TRP A 26 -33.73 -17.55 27.24
N LEU A 27 -33.40 -18.69 26.62
CA LEU A 27 -33.61 -20.01 27.21
C LEU A 27 -32.36 -20.86 27.04
N ARG A 28 -32.10 -21.72 28.03
CA ARG A 28 -30.95 -22.63 28.01
C ARG A 28 -31.41 -24.02 27.57
N VAL A 29 -30.89 -24.51 26.45
CA VAL A 29 -31.15 -25.86 25.95
C VAL A 29 -29.80 -26.55 25.76
N ASN A 30 -29.59 -27.69 26.42
CA ASN A 30 -28.34 -28.48 26.37
C ASN A 30 -27.05 -27.71 26.71
N GLY A 31 -27.14 -26.64 27.51
CA GLY A 31 -25.97 -25.86 27.95
C GLY A 31 -25.72 -24.59 27.15
N ASP A 32 -26.34 -24.46 25.97
CA ASP A 32 -26.22 -23.28 25.11
C ASP A 32 -27.35 -22.27 25.37
N LEU A 33 -27.03 -20.98 25.34
CA LEU A 33 -28.01 -19.90 25.39
C LEU A 33 -28.63 -19.70 24.00
N VAL A 34 -29.94 -19.87 23.89
CA VAL A 34 -30.68 -19.68 22.65
C VAL A 34 -31.69 -18.54 22.85
N CYS A 35 -31.62 -17.51 21.99
CA CYS A 35 -32.61 -16.43 21.95
C CYS A 35 -33.88 -16.97 21.30
N LEU A 36 -35.00 -16.92 22.02
CA LEU A 36 -36.24 -17.58 21.59
C LEU A 36 -37.26 -16.62 20.98
N GLN A 37 -37.32 -15.35 21.43
CA GLN A 37 -38.29 -14.41 20.88
C GLN A 37 -37.95 -12.94 21.16
N LEU A 38 -38.15 -12.08 20.16
CA LEU A 38 -38.13 -10.62 20.24
C LEU A 38 -39.59 -10.14 20.20
N LYS A 39 -40.09 -9.51 21.27
CA LYS A 39 -41.48 -9.01 21.34
C LYS A 39 -41.48 -7.48 21.36
N SER A 40 -42.30 -6.88 20.49
CA SER A 40 -42.59 -5.44 20.47
C SER A 40 -43.62 -5.10 21.55
N LEU A 41 -43.40 -4.03 22.32
CA LEU A 41 -44.33 -3.56 23.35
C LEU A 41 -45.38 -2.55 22.84
N GLY A 42 -45.61 -2.44 21.53
CA GLY A 42 -46.64 -1.54 21.00
C GLY A 42 -47.11 -1.91 19.60
N ASN A 43 -48.40 -1.65 19.33
CA ASN A 43 -49.01 -1.82 18.01
C ASN A 43 -48.35 -0.89 16.99
N VAL A 44 -47.41 -1.40 16.22
CA VAL A 44 -46.86 -0.68 15.06
C VAL A 44 -47.85 -0.84 13.89
N LYS A 45 -48.85 0.05 13.83
CA LYS A 45 -49.68 0.17 12.63
C LYS A 45 -48.78 0.70 11.49
N GLY A 46 -48.64 -0.09 10.42
CA GLY A 46 -47.98 0.34 9.18
C GLY A 46 -46.70 -0.41 8.81
N VAL A 47 -46.22 -1.37 9.62
CA VAL A 47 -45.08 -2.22 9.25
C VAL A 47 -45.61 -3.48 8.59
N SER A 48 -45.22 -3.70 7.32
CA SER A 48 -45.55 -4.93 6.61
C SER A 48 -44.87 -6.14 7.28
N LEU A 49 -45.48 -7.32 7.21
CA LEU A 49 -44.90 -8.58 7.71
C LEU A 49 -43.47 -8.81 7.18
N TYR A 50 -43.21 -8.35 5.94
CA TYR A 50 -41.90 -8.37 5.30
C TYR A 50 -40.85 -7.51 6.03
N GLN A 51 -41.18 -6.25 6.35
CA GLN A 51 -40.28 -5.36 7.08
C GLN A 51 -40.01 -5.85 8.51
N TRP A 52 -41.02 -6.45 9.15
CA TRP A 52 -40.85 -7.06 10.46
C TRP A 52 -39.92 -8.28 10.40
N LEU A 53 -40.10 -9.19 9.44
CA LEU A 53 -39.24 -10.36 9.26
C LEU A 53 -37.80 -9.98 8.87
N ALA A 54 -37.61 -8.98 8.00
CA ALA A 54 -36.30 -8.48 7.60
C ALA A 54 -35.53 -7.92 8.80
N PHE A 55 -36.19 -7.12 9.64
CA PHE A 55 -35.59 -6.58 10.86
C PHE A 55 -35.25 -7.67 11.89
N GLN A 56 -36.12 -8.68 12.06
CA GLN A 56 -35.82 -9.84 12.92
C GLN A 56 -34.60 -10.61 12.41
N PHE A 57 -34.48 -10.81 11.09
CA PHE A 57 -33.34 -11.49 10.48
C PHE A 57 -32.04 -10.68 10.57
N GLU A 58 -32.07 -9.37 10.30
CA GLU A 58 -30.93 -8.48 10.47
C GLU A 58 -30.44 -8.48 11.92
N THR A 59 -31.37 -8.40 12.88
CA THR A 59 -31.04 -8.38 14.31
C THR A 59 -30.50 -9.74 14.76
N TYR A 60 -31.05 -10.85 14.28
CA TYR A 60 -30.54 -12.20 14.55
C TYR A 60 -29.15 -12.43 13.95
N VAL A 61 -28.88 -11.91 12.75
CA VAL A 61 -27.55 -11.98 12.11
C VAL A 61 -26.56 -11.11 12.85
N LEU A 62 -26.92 -9.87 13.24
CA LEU A 62 -26.11 -8.98 14.07
C LEU A 62 -25.78 -9.61 15.42
N LEU A 63 -26.77 -10.14 16.13
CA LEU A 63 -26.57 -10.85 17.40
C LEU A 63 -25.75 -12.13 17.21
N SER A 64 -25.92 -12.88 16.13
CA SER A 64 -25.08 -14.06 15.86
C SER A 64 -23.63 -13.71 15.55
N ILE A 65 -23.38 -12.55 14.94
CA ILE A 65 -22.03 -12.04 14.66
C ILE A 65 -21.39 -11.49 15.93
N GLU A 66 -22.15 -10.81 16.79
CA GLU A 66 -21.65 -10.12 17.99
C GLU A 66 -21.56 -11.03 19.23
N VAL A 67 -22.50 -11.97 19.41
CA VAL A 67 -22.49 -12.98 20.48
C VAL A 67 -21.32 -13.97 20.32
N ASN A 68 -20.98 -14.34 19.08
CA ASN A 68 -19.79 -15.14 18.79
C ASN A 68 -18.47 -14.38 19.05
N HIS A 69 -18.50 -13.04 19.14
CA HIS A 69 -17.30 -12.24 19.39
C HIS A 69 -17.08 -11.90 20.88
N ARG A 70 -18.12 -11.97 21.73
CA ARG A 70 -18.02 -11.54 23.14
C ARG A 70 -18.29 -12.63 24.18
N MET A 71 -18.98 -13.73 23.86
CA MET A 71 -19.31 -14.75 24.88
C MET A 71 -18.15 -15.71 25.20
N GLU A 72 -17.33 -16.12 24.22
CA GLU A 72 -16.19 -17.02 24.49
C GLU A 72 -15.12 -16.35 25.40
N ILE A 73 -14.87 -15.04 25.21
CA ILE A 73 -13.88 -14.30 26.00
C ILE A 73 -14.37 -14.03 27.43
N ALA A 74 -15.67 -13.93 27.65
CA ALA A 74 -16.26 -13.71 28.97
C ALA A 74 -16.39 -15.01 29.78
N LEU A 75 -16.69 -16.15 29.13
CA LEU A 75 -16.85 -17.43 29.80
C LEU A 75 -15.53 -17.96 30.37
N ASP A 76 -14.40 -17.82 29.66
CA ASP A 76 -13.10 -18.27 30.17
C ASP A 76 -12.55 -17.42 31.33
N LYS A 77 -12.83 -16.11 31.33
CA LYS A 77 -12.45 -15.21 32.43
C LYS A 77 -13.32 -15.37 33.68
N VAL A 78 -14.56 -15.83 33.52
CA VAL A 78 -15.53 -15.99 34.62
C VAL A 78 -15.52 -17.41 35.20
N LEU A 79 -15.30 -18.44 34.38
CA LEU A 79 -15.30 -19.85 34.81
C LEU A 79 -13.98 -20.30 35.49
N GLY A 80 -12.97 -19.45 35.56
CA GLY A 80 -11.77 -19.66 36.38
C GLY A 80 -12.00 -19.52 37.90
N ARG A 81 -13.23 -19.23 38.34
CA ARG A 81 -13.60 -19.18 39.77
C ARG A 81 -14.75 -20.15 40.03
N GLY A 82 -14.61 -20.93 41.11
CA GLY A 82 -15.45 -22.08 41.44
C GLY A 82 -16.96 -21.83 41.36
N LYS A 83 -17.67 -22.87 40.90
CA LYS A 83 -19.11 -22.91 40.56
C LYS A 83 -20.10 -22.53 41.68
N GLU A 84 -19.67 -22.36 42.93
CA GLU A 84 -20.59 -22.25 44.07
C GLU A 84 -20.94 -20.82 44.48
N ASP A 85 -20.18 -19.80 44.07
CA ASP A 85 -20.37 -18.41 44.53
C ASP A 85 -21.40 -17.60 43.72
N PHE A 86 -21.83 -18.11 42.56
CA PHE A 86 -22.68 -17.37 41.61
C PHE A 86 -24.18 -17.42 41.92
N LEU A 87 -24.62 -18.30 42.83
CA LEU A 87 -26.04 -18.54 43.11
C LEU A 87 -26.66 -17.61 44.17
N LEU A 88 -25.87 -16.76 44.85
CA LEU A 88 -26.34 -16.02 46.05
C LEU A 88 -26.34 -14.49 45.93
N ARG A 89 -25.88 -13.89 44.82
CA ARG A 89 -25.88 -12.42 44.66
C ARG A 89 -26.44 -12.00 43.31
N GLY A 90 -27.69 -11.57 43.31
CA GLY A 90 -28.35 -10.98 42.14
C GLY A 90 -27.64 -9.73 41.62
N LEU A 91 -27.79 -9.45 40.33
CA LEU A 91 -27.29 -8.24 39.66
C LEU A 91 -28.07 -7.00 40.15
N PRO A 92 -27.42 -5.82 40.30
CA PRO A 92 -28.11 -4.60 40.70
C PRO A 92 -28.93 -4.01 39.53
N HIS A 93 -30.12 -3.52 39.88
CA HIS A 93 -31.07 -2.85 38.99
C HIS A 93 -30.54 -1.47 38.59
N VAL A 94 -30.55 -1.14 37.29
CA VAL A 94 -30.32 0.23 36.79
C VAL A 94 -31.65 0.78 36.29
N ASP A 95 -32.03 1.95 36.79
CA ASP A 95 -33.29 2.65 36.53
C ASP A 95 -33.15 3.50 35.25
N THR A 96 -34.05 3.32 34.27
CA THR A 96 -33.98 3.95 32.95
C THR A 96 -35.12 4.94 32.78
N ALA A 97 -34.99 6.15 33.32
CA ALA A 97 -35.96 7.21 33.08
C ALA A 97 -35.40 8.64 33.24
N GLN A 98 -34.40 9.08 32.46
CA GLN A 98 -34.18 10.51 32.09
C GLN A 98 -33.37 10.64 30.77
N PRO A 99 -33.63 11.66 29.91
CA PRO A 99 -32.90 11.86 28.65
C PRO A 99 -31.51 12.50 28.91
N PRO A 100 -30.50 12.26 28.05
CA PRO A 100 -29.13 12.65 28.35
C PRO A 100 -28.91 14.14 28.05
N THR A 101 -28.69 14.93 29.11
CA THR A 101 -27.94 16.19 29.03
C THR A 101 -26.47 15.93 29.34
N TYR A 102 -25.61 16.55 28.55
CA TYR A 102 -24.16 16.64 28.77
C TYR A 102 -23.85 17.10 30.20
N PHE A 103 -23.15 16.27 30.99
CA PHE A 103 -22.30 16.70 32.10
C PHE A 103 -21.22 15.65 32.35
N GLY A 104 -19.97 16.11 32.44
CA GLY A 104 -18.82 15.30 32.77
C GLY A 104 -18.56 15.16 34.28
N VAL A 105 -17.43 14.51 34.54
CA VAL A 105 -16.64 14.44 35.78
C VAL A 105 -17.17 13.51 36.88
N GLY A 106 -16.28 12.66 37.42
CA GLY A 106 -16.37 12.30 38.84
C GLY A 106 -16.08 10.84 39.19
N SER A 107 -14.88 10.62 39.71
CA SER A 107 -14.44 9.51 40.55
C SER A 107 -15.51 8.94 41.50
N PHE A 108 -15.61 7.60 41.56
CA PHE A 108 -16.03 6.89 42.78
C PHE A 108 -15.08 5.72 43.08
N PHE A 109 -14.37 5.88 44.21
CA PHE A 109 -13.45 4.93 44.82
C PHE A 109 -14.20 3.72 45.43
N PHE A 110 -13.67 2.51 45.22
CA PHE A 110 -13.65 1.49 46.27
C PHE A 110 -12.24 0.91 46.37
N GLY A 111 -11.64 1.08 47.55
CA GLY A 111 -10.21 0.89 47.79
C GLY A 111 -9.71 -0.52 47.59
N ARG A 112 -8.71 -0.65 46.72
CA ARG A 112 -7.59 -1.59 46.88
C ARG A 112 -6.30 -0.79 46.87
N LYS A 113 -5.52 -0.97 47.95
CA LYS A 113 -4.26 -0.29 48.28
C LYS A 113 -3.41 0.04 47.04
N ASN A 114 -3.25 1.33 46.77
CA ASN A 114 -2.30 1.91 45.83
C ASN A 114 -0.86 1.48 46.19
N LYS A 115 -0.30 0.51 45.47
CA LYS A 115 1.11 0.61 45.09
C LYS A 115 1.13 1.67 43.98
N LYS A 116 1.84 2.78 44.19
CA LYS A 116 2.15 3.78 43.16
C LYS A 116 2.73 3.04 41.93
N MET A 117 1.88 2.73 40.95
CA MET A 117 2.31 2.52 39.58
C MET A 117 2.47 3.93 39.04
N GLY A 118 3.73 4.33 38.82
CA GLY A 118 4.05 5.62 38.23
C GLY A 118 3.18 5.84 36.99
N SER A 119 2.67 7.05 36.86
CA SER A 119 2.17 7.58 35.60
C SER A 119 3.10 7.13 34.47
N ALA A 120 2.58 6.28 33.58
CA ALA A 120 3.26 5.96 32.35
C ALA A 120 3.33 7.27 31.55
N GLU A 121 4.48 7.94 31.63
CA GLU A 121 4.88 8.95 30.67
C GLU A 121 4.69 8.33 29.27
N MET A 122 3.80 8.93 28.48
CA MET A 122 3.65 8.56 27.08
C MET A 122 4.95 8.92 26.35
N GLY A 123 5.76 7.90 26.11
CA GLY A 123 6.65 7.81 24.96
C GLY A 123 7.86 8.75 24.95
N VAL A 124 8.75 8.64 25.94
CA VAL A 124 10.16 8.56 25.53
C VAL A 124 10.27 7.24 24.76
N ASP A 125 10.49 7.32 23.45
CA ASP A 125 10.70 6.17 22.55
C ASP A 125 11.65 5.18 23.22
N LYS A 126 11.11 4.05 23.69
CA LYS A 126 11.99 2.96 24.11
C LYS A 126 12.69 2.46 22.85
N PRO A 127 14.03 2.34 22.85
CA PRO A 127 14.76 1.90 21.67
C PRO A 127 14.21 0.55 21.18
N THR A 128 14.13 0.41 19.86
CA THR A 128 13.63 -0.83 19.26
C THR A 128 14.61 -1.96 19.54
N VAL A 129 14.13 -3.07 20.07
CA VAL A 129 14.98 -4.23 20.42
C VAL A 129 14.64 -5.49 19.65
N ARG A 130 13.43 -5.60 19.09
CA ARG A 130 12.97 -6.76 18.30
C ARG A 130 12.32 -6.35 16.99
N GLU A 131 12.46 -7.19 15.98
CA GLU A 131 11.86 -7.01 14.65
C GLU A 131 10.94 -8.18 14.28
N ILE A 132 9.71 -7.84 13.89
CA ILE A 132 8.75 -8.78 13.29
C ILE A 132 8.74 -8.53 11.78
N VAL A 133 8.97 -9.57 10.98
CA VAL A 133 8.81 -9.51 9.52
C VAL A 133 7.53 -10.25 9.13
N LEU A 134 6.69 -9.58 8.35
CA LEU A 134 5.47 -10.10 7.76
C LEU A 134 5.73 -10.31 6.26
N VAL A 135 5.64 -11.55 5.77
CA VAL A 135 5.82 -11.89 4.35
C VAL A 135 4.45 -12.08 3.72
N GLY A 136 4.11 -11.20 2.76
CA GLY A 136 2.82 -11.17 2.06
C GLY A 136 1.80 -10.28 2.77
N GLY A 137 1.12 -9.40 2.03
CA GLY A 137 0.03 -8.56 2.54
C GLY A 137 -1.32 -9.27 2.55
N GLY A 138 -1.39 -10.54 2.97
CA GLY A 138 -2.65 -11.27 3.04
C GLY A 138 -3.62 -10.73 4.10
N HIS A 139 -4.82 -11.31 4.16
CA HIS A 139 -5.91 -10.80 5.00
C HIS A 139 -5.59 -10.90 6.50
N SER A 140 -4.84 -11.92 6.92
CA SER A 140 -4.42 -12.07 8.32
C SER A 140 -3.38 -11.01 8.67
N HIS A 141 -2.41 -10.75 7.79
CA HIS A 141 -1.43 -9.69 7.99
C HIS A 141 -2.02 -8.28 7.94
N ALA A 142 -3.00 -8.02 7.06
CA ALA A 142 -3.72 -6.75 7.07
C ALA A 142 -4.38 -6.48 8.45
N PHE A 143 -4.98 -7.52 9.05
CA PHE A 143 -5.48 -7.43 10.42
C PHE A 143 -4.37 -7.19 11.44
N VAL A 144 -3.25 -7.92 11.36
CA VAL A 144 -2.08 -7.74 12.26
C VAL A 144 -1.60 -6.29 12.22
N ILE A 145 -1.36 -5.74 11.03
CA ILE A 145 -0.87 -4.36 10.85
C ILE A 145 -1.85 -3.37 11.47
N LYS A 146 -3.16 -3.49 11.16
CA LYS A 146 -4.19 -2.65 11.78
C LYS A 146 -4.17 -2.77 13.30
N ASN A 147 -4.10 -3.97 13.84
CA ASN A 147 -4.12 -4.23 15.28
C ASN A 147 -2.90 -3.62 15.99
N PHE A 148 -1.71 -3.73 15.40
CA PHE A 148 -0.48 -3.12 15.92
C PHE A 148 -0.48 -1.60 15.77
N GLY A 149 -1.04 -1.04 14.71
CA GLY A 149 -1.23 0.41 14.59
C GLY A 149 -2.18 0.97 15.66
N MET A 150 -3.26 0.23 15.97
CA MET A 150 -4.20 0.62 17.04
C MET A 150 -3.61 0.47 18.45
N ASN A 151 -2.71 -0.49 18.64
CA ASN A 151 -2.07 -0.76 19.94
C ASN A 151 -0.59 -1.09 19.72
N PRO A 152 0.32 -0.12 19.60
CA PRO A 152 1.73 -0.39 19.34
C PRO A 152 2.36 -1.30 20.40
N GLU A 153 3.29 -2.18 19.99
CA GLU A 153 4.03 -3.05 20.91
C GLU A 153 5.39 -2.42 21.26
N PRO A 154 5.62 -2.01 22.52
CA PRO A 154 6.86 -1.30 22.88
C PRO A 154 8.13 -2.09 22.58
N GLY A 155 9.16 -1.42 22.06
CA GLY A 155 10.45 -2.02 21.73
C GLY A 155 10.40 -2.97 20.52
N THR A 156 9.32 -2.95 19.74
CA THR A 156 9.15 -3.81 18.56
C THR A 156 8.94 -2.96 17.30
N THR A 157 9.66 -3.28 16.23
CA THR A 157 9.38 -2.76 14.88
C THR A 157 8.81 -3.86 14.00
N ILE A 158 8.05 -3.47 12.98
CA ILE A 158 7.42 -4.39 12.05
C ILE A 158 7.78 -3.99 10.63
N THR A 159 8.12 -4.98 9.82
CA THR A 159 8.38 -4.85 8.39
C THR A 159 7.40 -5.75 7.62
N LEU A 160 6.60 -5.20 6.72
CA LEU A 160 5.83 -5.93 5.71
C LEU A 160 6.65 -6.04 4.42
N ILE A 161 6.80 -7.24 3.89
CA ILE A 161 7.38 -7.49 2.55
C ILE A 161 6.25 -7.97 1.64
N SER A 162 6.00 -7.25 0.55
CA SER A 162 4.92 -7.55 -0.40
C SER A 162 5.33 -7.19 -1.83
N PRO A 163 5.01 -7.99 -2.86
CA PRO A 163 5.33 -7.64 -4.25
C PRO A 163 4.51 -6.44 -4.76
N SER A 164 3.42 -6.09 -4.09
CA SER A 164 2.53 -4.98 -4.46
C SER A 164 2.20 -4.08 -3.26
N VAL A 165 1.90 -2.82 -3.55
CA VAL A 165 1.40 -1.82 -2.60
C VAL A 165 -0.10 -1.97 -2.31
N GLU A 166 -0.78 -2.86 -3.02
CA GLU A 166 -2.20 -3.18 -2.85
C GLU A 166 -2.39 -4.70 -2.74
N THR A 167 -3.41 -5.13 -2.01
CA THR A 167 -3.81 -6.54 -1.92
C THR A 167 -5.31 -6.69 -2.21
N PRO A 168 -5.72 -7.61 -3.09
CA PRO A 168 -7.13 -7.79 -3.41
C PRO A 168 -7.89 -8.48 -2.28
N TYR A 169 -9.08 -7.98 -1.98
CA TYR A 169 -10.04 -8.68 -1.14
C TYR A 169 -10.80 -9.72 -1.97
N SER A 170 -10.39 -10.98 -1.82
CA SER A 170 -10.89 -12.11 -2.62
C SER A 170 -12.42 -12.25 -2.64
N GLY A 171 -13.11 -11.86 -1.56
CA GLY A 171 -14.59 -11.92 -1.46
C GLY A 171 -15.32 -10.98 -2.41
N MET A 172 -14.66 -9.89 -2.85
CA MET A 172 -15.21 -8.92 -3.79
C MET A 172 -14.75 -9.15 -5.24
N LEU A 173 -13.83 -10.09 -5.50
CA LEU A 173 -13.31 -10.32 -6.85
C LEU A 173 -14.44 -10.63 -7.86
N PRO A 174 -15.40 -11.52 -7.59
CA PRO A 174 -16.46 -11.78 -8.57
C PRO A 174 -17.36 -10.56 -8.83
N GLY A 175 -17.55 -9.69 -7.84
CA GLY A 175 -18.27 -8.42 -8.01
C GLY A 175 -17.49 -7.40 -8.84
N PHE A 176 -16.15 -7.38 -8.72
CA PHE A 176 -15.30 -6.59 -9.63
C PHE A 176 -15.43 -7.10 -11.07
N VAL A 177 -15.36 -8.43 -11.27
CA VAL A 177 -15.46 -9.07 -12.60
C VAL A 177 -16.82 -8.76 -13.24
N SER A 178 -17.91 -8.79 -12.49
CA SER A 178 -19.25 -8.43 -12.99
C SER A 178 -19.46 -6.91 -13.19
N GLY A 179 -18.51 -6.06 -12.79
CA GLY A 179 -18.58 -4.60 -12.90
C GLY A 179 -19.39 -3.93 -11.78
N GLN A 180 -19.63 -4.61 -10.66
CA GLN A 180 -20.32 -4.08 -9.47
C GLN A 180 -19.40 -3.29 -8.54
N TYR A 181 -18.09 -3.57 -8.61
CA TYR A 181 -17.05 -2.87 -7.85
C TYR A 181 -15.97 -2.33 -8.79
N SER A 182 -15.44 -1.16 -8.46
CA SER A 182 -14.18 -0.67 -9.02
C SER A 182 -12.98 -1.42 -8.42
N ARG A 183 -11.82 -1.31 -9.08
CA ARG A 183 -10.56 -1.86 -8.55
C ARG A 183 -10.22 -1.29 -7.16
N GLU A 184 -10.43 0.01 -6.97
CA GLU A 184 -10.12 0.68 -5.69
C GLU A 184 -11.01 0.17 -4.55
N GLU A 185 -12.28 -0.17 -4.83
CA GLU A 185 -13.20 -0.69 -3.81
C GLU A 185 -12.88 -2.13 -3.37
N CYS A 186 -12.20 -2.91 -4.22
CA CYS A 186 -11.88 -4.31 -3.93
C CYS A 186 -10.43 -4.54 -3.50
N HIS A 187 -9.61 -3.49 -3.36
CA HIS A 187 -8.21 -3.60 -2.94
C HIS A 187 -7.95 -2.85 -1.63
N ILE A 188 -7.18 -3.47 -0.74
CA ILE A 188 -6.65 -2.82 0.46
C ILE A 188 -5.34 -2.15 0.07
N ASP A 189 -5.25 -0.85 0.32
CA ASP A 189 -4.03 -0.07 0.17
C ASP A 189 -3.05 -0.38 1.31
N LEU A 190 -2.08 -1.26 1.04
CA LEU A 190 -1.09 -1.70 2.02
C LEU A 190 -0.14 -0.57 2.41
N MET A 191 0.19 0.33 1.48
CA MET A 191 1.04 1.50 1.77
C MET A 191 0.37 2.38 2.83
N ARG A 192 -0.91 2.72 2.61
CA ARG A 192 -1.69 3.52 3.56
C ARG A 192 -1.85 2.82 4.91
N LEU A 193 -2.13 1.53 4.89
CA LEU A 193 -2.28 0.73 6.12
C LEU A 193 -0.97 0.64 6.92
N CYS A 194 0.17 0.46 6.25
CA CYS A 194 1.48 0.42 6.87
C CYS A 194 1.86 1.78 7.46
N GLN A 195 1.62 2.86 6.70
CA GLN A 195 1.86 4.22 7.16
C GLN A 195 1.02 4.58 8.40
N PHE A 196 -0.24 4.16 8.44
CA PHE A 196 -1.11 4.30 9.63
C PHE A 196 -0.52 3.58 10.85
N ALA A 197 0.08 2.41 10.65
CA ALA A 197 0.57 1.56 11.73
C ALA A 197 2.06 1.73 12.06
N HIS A 198 2.75 2.67 11.41
CA HIS A 198 4.22 2.82 11.48
C HIS A 198 4.97 1.51 11.17
N VAL A 199 4.47 0.76 10.18
CA VAL A 199 5.07 -0.47 9.69
C VAL A 199 5.90 -0.16 8.45
N ARG A 200 7.15 -0.64 8.40
CA ARG A 200 7.99 -0.51 7.21
C ARG A 200 7.41 -1.37 6.08
N LEU A 201 7.15 -0.80 4.92
CA LEU A 201 6.78 -1.56 3.72
C LEU A 201 7.98 -1.70 2.78
N ILE A 202 8.40 -2.95 2.52
CA ILE A 202 9.36 -3.31 1.48
C ILE A 202 8.56 -3.86 0.29
N GLN A 203 8.62 -3.15 -0.84
CA GLN A 203 8.01 -3.61 -2.08
C GLN A 203 8.96 -4.57 -2.81
N GLY A 204 8.65 -5.87 -2.79
CA GLY A 204 9.43 -6.90 -3.46
C GLY A 204 8.89 -8.31 -3.19
N ALA A 205 9.25 -9.25 -4.06
CA ALA A 205 8.87 -10.65 -3.92
C ALA A 205 9.90 -11.41 -3.10
N VAL A 206 9.45 -12.18 -2.12
CA VAL A 206 10.32 -13.11 -1.37
C VAL A 206 10.55 -14.35 -2.20
N TYR A 207 11.80 -14.81 -2.28
CA TYR A 207 12.17 -16.03 -3.01
C TYR A 207 12.93 -17.05 -2.15
N LYS A 208 13.38 -16.67 -0.96
CA LYS A 208 14.08 -17.56 -0.03
C LYS A 208 13.96 -17.06 1.41
N ILE A 209 13.76 -17.99 2.35
CA ILE A 209 13.95 -17.75 3.78
C ILE A 209 15.09 -18.63 4.26
N ASP A 210 16.04 -18.04 4.99
CA ASP A 210 17.08 -18.78 5.69
C ASP A 210 16.76 -18.82 7.18
N THR A 211 16.32 -19.98 7.66
CA THR A 211 15.89 -20.16 9.05
C THR A 211 17.06 -20.23 10.04
N SER A 212 18.27 -20.55 9.56
CA SER A 212 19.50 -20.57 10.38
C SER A 212 20.00 -19.16 10.66
N GLU A 213 20.12 -18.35 9.61
CA GLU A 213 20.60 -16.96 9.70
C GLU A 213 19.48 -15.98 10.07
N GLN A 214 18.23 -16.45 10.12
CA GLN A 214 17.03 -15.65 10.38
C GLN A 214 16.90 -14.47 9.43
N THR A 215 16.99 -14.77 8.14
CA THR A 215 16.91 -13.77 7.07
C THR A 215 15.91 -14.12 5.97
N VAL A 216 15.37 -13.09 5.34
CA VAL A 216 14.47 -13.16 4.19
C VAL A 216 15.14 -12.51 2.99
N TYR A 217 15.19 -13.24 1.88
CA TYR A 217 15.73 -12.74 0.62
C TYR A 217 14.60 -12.23 -0.25
N VAL A 218 14.76 -11.00 -0.73
CA VAL A 218 13.77 -10.27 -1.52
C VAL A 218 14.38 -9.98 -2.88
N LEU A 219 13.64 -10.27 -3.96
CA LEU A 219 14.04 -9.85 -5.30
C LEU A 219 14.06 -8.32 -5.36
N GLY A 220 15.21 -7.76 -5.70
CA GLY A 220 15.39 -6.31 -5.85
C GLY A 220 14.87 -5.83 -7.20
N GLY A 221 13.57 -5.83 -7.46
CA GLY A 221 13.07 -5.38 -8.77
C GLY A 221 13.68 -6.17 -9.94
N ASP A 222 14.12 -5.49 -11.00
CA ASP A 222 14.84 -6.11 -12.13
C ASP A 222 16.01 -6.95 -11.61
N GLU A 223 16.19 -8.15 -12.15
CA GLU A 223 17.02 -9.27 -11.63
C GLU A 223 18.51 -8.94 -11.33
N GLU A 224 18.98 -7.73 -11.59
CA GLU A 224 20.36 -7.25 -11.42
C GLU A 224 20.64 -6.51 -10.10
N ILE A 225 19.63 -6.15 -9.28
CA ILE A 225 19.87 -5.39 -8.03
C ILE A 225 20.04 -6.33 -6.84
N ASP A 226 21.30 -6.44 -6.37
CA ASP A 226 21.66 -7.20 -5.16
C ASP A 226 21.24 -6.44 -3.88
N ARG A 227 20.00 -6.70 -3.43
CA ARG A 227 19.48 -6.21 -2.15
C ARG A 227 19.97 -7.12 -1.02
N PRO A 228 20.58 -6.57 0.05
CA PRO A 228 20.94 -7.37 1.22
C PRO A 228 19.72 -8.09 1.83
N PRO A 229 19.90 -9.26 2.44
CA PRO A 229 18.80 -9.97 3.10
C PRO A 229 18.21 -9.18 4.27
N VAL A 230 16.91 -9.33 4.50
CA VAL A 230 16.18 -8.69 5.61
C VAL A 230 16.18 -9.61 6.81
N ARG A 231 16.76 -9.18 7.94
CA ARG A 231 16.77 -9.95 9.19
C ARG A 231 15.39 -9.99 9.85
N TYR A 232 15.15 -10.97 10.71
CA TYR A 232 13.97 -11.01 11.58
C TYR A 232 14.27 -11.65 12.94
N ASP A 233 13.56 -11.22 13.99
CA ASP A 233 13.49 -11.98 15.25
C ASP A 233 12.28 -12.92 15.24
N VAL A 234 11.17 -12.46 14.64
CA VAL A 234 9.92 -13.22 14.45
C VAL A 234 9.46 -13.05 13.00
N LEU A 235 9.07 -14.14 12.36
CA LEU A 235 8.56 -14.13 10.98
C LEU A 235 7.12 -14.61 10.93
N SER A 236 6.30 -14.03 10.06
CA SER A 236 4.98 -14.56 9.74
C SER A 236 4.77 -14.58 8.22
N ILE A 237 4.14 -15.62 7.69
CA ILE A 237 3.93 -15.84 6.26
C ILE A 237 2.41 -15.89 5.96
N ASP A 238 1.95 -14.99 5.09
CA ASP A 238 0.56 -14.87 4.60
C ASP A 238 0.57 -14.42 3.13
N ILE A 239 1.12 -15.29 2.26
CA ILE A 239 1.39 -15.02 0.84
C ILE A 239 0.29 -15.54 -0.10
N GLY A 240 -0.83 -15.99 0.45
CA GLY A 240 -1.89 -16.62 -0.34
C GLY A 240 -1.48 -17.97 -0.92
N SER A 241 -1.98 -18.30 -2.11
CA SER A 241 -1.65 -19.57 -2.78
C SER A 241 -1.39 -19.36 -4.26
N SER A 242 -0.60 -20.26 -4.84
CA SER A 242 -0.29 -20.33 -6.26
C SER A 242 -1.34 -21.15 -7.02
N PRO A 243 -1.46 -20.97 -8.35
CA PRO A 243 -2.16 -21.94 -9.16
C PRO A 243 -1.39 -23.27 -9.11
N ALA A 244 -2.11 -24.37 -8.93
CA ALA A 244 -1.49 -25.69 -9.04
C ALA A 244 -0.81 -25.81 -10.40
N LEU A 245 0.47 -26.19 -10.39
CA LEU A 245 1.20 -26.52 -11.62
C LEU A 245 0.33 -27.52 -12.39
N LEU A 246 0.00 -27.14 -13.61
CA LEU A 246 -0.64 -28.04 -14.56
C LEU A 246 0.34 -29.20 -14.74
N SER A 247 -0.14 -30.44 -14.60
CA SER A 247 0.71 -31.63 -14.74
C SER A 247 1.60 -31.50 -15.98
N PRO A 248 2.90 -31.86 -15.93
CA PRO A 248 3.75 -31.82 -17.11
C PRO A 248 3.10 -32.57 -18.28
N GLY A 249 2.88 -31.88 -19.41
CA GLY A 249 2.15 -32.41 -20.58
C GLY A 249 0.67 -32.01 -20.69
N LEU A 250 0.10 -31.30 -19.71
CA LEU A 250 -1.30 -30.85 -19.72
C LEU A 250 -1.55 -29.62 -20.60
N VAL A 251 -0.51 -28.93 -21.07
CA VAL A 251 -0.63 -27.73 -21.93
C VAL A 251 0.29 -27.87 -23.13
N GLY A 252 -0.27 -27.85 -24.34
CA GLY A 252 0.46 -27.75 -25.60
C GLY A 252 0.97 -26.32 -25.87
N GLU A 253 1.82 -26.14 -26.88
CA GLU A 253 2.54 -24.88 -27.15
C GLU A 253 1.68 -23.65 -27.54
N GLN A 254 0.36 -23.80 -27.72
CA GLN A 254 -0.48 -22.79 -28.42
C GLN A 254 -1.55 -22.08 -27.58
N LEU A 255 -2.05 -22.66 -26.46
CA LEU A 255 -3.02 -22.02 -25.58
C LEU A 255 -2.66 -22.27 -24.11
N CYS A 256 -2.21 -21.22 -23.41
CA CYS A 256 -1.97 -21.29 -21.98
C CYS A 256 -3.24 -20.91 -21.22
N PRO A 257 -3.77 -21.76 -20.31
CA PRO A 257 -4.92 -21.38 -19.52
C PRO A 257 -4.60 -20.18 -18.61
N THR A 258 -5.60 -19.34 -18.38
CA THR A 258 -5.54 -18.15 -17.53
C THR A 258 -5.88 -18.54 -16.09
N PRO A 259 -4.90 -18.65 -15.17
CA PRO A 259 -5.19 -19.01 -13.78
C PRO A 259 -5.82 -17.85 -13.01
N VAL A 260 -6.79 -18.18 -12.16
CA VAL A 260 -7.45 -17.21 -11.26
C VAL A 260 -6.55 -16.83 -10.07
N LYS A 261 -5.69 -17.76 -9.63
CA LYS A 261 -4.71 -17.51 -8.57
C LYS A 261 -3.31 -17.30 -9.18
N PRO A 262 -2.45 -16.44 -8.61
CA PRO A 262 -2.73 -15.56 -7.49
C PRO A 262 -3.73 -14.46 -7.87
N ILE A 263 -4.64 -14.16 -6.95
CA ILE A 263 -5.79 -13.25 -7.19
C ILE A 263 -5.32 -11.84 -7.59
N SER A 264 -4.16 -11.41 -7.09
CA SER A 264 -3.55 -10.11 -7.37
C SER A 264 -3.28 -9.86 -8.85
N GLU A 265 -3.07 -10.91 -9.64
CA GLU A 265 -2.83 -10.78 -11.08
C GLU A 265 -4.09 -10.90 -11.93
N PHE A 266 -5.16 -11.48 -11.37
CA PHE A 266 -6.33 -11.84 -12.16
C PHE A 266 -7.09 -10.62 -12.66
N SER A 267 -7.14 -9.51 -11.92
CA SER A 267 -7.79 -8.27 -12.38
C SER A 267 -7.21 -7.77 -13.72
N SER A 268 -5.89 -7.79 -13.87
CA SER A 268 -5.25 -7.39 -15.14
C SER A 268 -5.42 -8.42 -16.26
N LYS A 269 -5.47 -9.72 -15.92
CA LYS A 269 -5.78 -10.79 -16.88
C LYS A 269 -7.22 -10.66 -17.39
N TRP A 270 -8.16 -10.30 -16.50
CA TRP A 270 -9.56 -10.04 -16.83
C TRP A 270 -9.74 -8.88 -17.80
N ASP A 271 -9.07 -7.74 -17.56
CA ASP A 271 -9.11 -6.59 -18.48
C ASP A 271 -8.60 -6.96 -19.89
N LYS A 272 -7.51 -7.74 -19.96
CA LYS A 272 -6.97 -8.25 -21.23
C LYS A 272 -7.94 -9.20 -21.93
N LEU A 273 -8.60 -10.08 -21.19
CA LEU A 273 -9.60 -11.00 -21.74
C LEU A 273 -10.79 -10.23 -22.31
N MET A 274 -11.36 -9.29 -21.55
CA MET A 274 -12.46 -8.44 -22.05
C MET A 274 -12.09 -7.74 -23.35
N HIS A 275 -10.90 -7.13 -23.41
CA HIS A 275 -10.41 -6.48 -24.63
C HIS A 275 -10.29 -7.48 -25.78
N THR A 276 -9.71 -8.66 -25.53
CA THR A 276 -9.52 -9.73 -26.54
C THR A 276 -10.84 -10.21 -27.13
N VAL A 277 -11.87 -10.40 -26.30
CA VAL A 277 -13.20 -10.80 -26.74
C VAL A 277 -13.84 -9.70 -27.60
N VAL A 278 -13.78 -8.44 -27.15
CA VAL A 278 -14.38 -7.29 -27.85
C VAL A 278 -13.79 -7.08 -29.25
N ILE A 279 -12.47 -7.25 -29.42
CA ILE A 279 -11.80 -7.03 -30.72
C ILE A 279 -11.79 -8.28 -31.61
N SER A 280 -12.29 -9.41 -31.12
CA SER A 280 -12.25 -10.68 -31.86
C SER A 280 -13.08 -10.59 -33.14
N LYS A 281 -12.53 -11.15 -34.23
CA LYS A 281 -13.22 -11.25 -35.53
C LYS A 281 -14.00 -12.55 -35.70
N LYS A 282 -14.03 -13.40 -34.67
CA LYS A 282 -14.78 -14.65 -34.72
C LYS A 282 -16.28 -14.35 -34.65
N LYS A 283 -17.11 -15.23 -35.23
CA LYS A 283 -18.57 -15.14 -35.05
C LYS A 283 -18.99 -15.61 -33.67
N GLU A 284 -18.34 -16.66 -33.18
CA GLU A 284 -18.55 -17.23 -31.85
C GLU A 284 -17.21 -17.26 -31.12
N PHE A 285 -17.23 -16.99 -29.82
CA PHE A 285 -16.07 -17.05 -28.92
C PHE A 285 -16.40 -17.92 -27.71
N VAL A 286 -15.65 -18.98 -27.46
CA VAL A 286 -15.93 -19.97 -26.41
C VAL A 286 -15.02 -19.74 -25.21
N VAL A 287 -15.60 -19.36 -24.07
CA VAL A 287 -14.89 -19.21 -22.79
C VAL A 287 -15.19 -20.42 -21.91
N ALA A 288 -14.17 -21.22 -21.64
CA ALA A 288 -14.27 -22.34 -20.71
C ALA A 288 -13.77 -21.97 -19.32
N VAL A 289 -14.47 -22.39 -18.28
CA VAL A 289 -14.04 -22.29 -16.88
C VAL A 289 -13.84 -23.68 -16.31
N VAL A 290 -12.61 -24.03 -15.99
CA VAL A 290 -12.25 -25.32 -15.40
C VAL A 290 -12.25 -25.22 -13.87
N GLY A 291 -13.18 -25.94 -13.24
CA GLY A 291 -13.35 -25.99 -11.79
C GLY A 291 -14.74 -25.51 -11.35
N ALA A 292 -15.69 -26.43 -11.20
CA ALA A 292 -17.05 -26.12 -10.76
C ALA A 292 -17.23 -26.07 -9.22
N GLY A 293 -16.25 -25.54 -8.50
CA GLY A 293 -16.42 -25.14 -7.08
C GLY A 293 -17.24 -23.86 -6.96
N ALA A 294 -17.59 -23.45 -5.73
CA ALA A 294 -18.36 -22.22 -5.51
C ALA A 294 -17.72 -20.98 -6.16
N GLY A 295 -16.40 -20.79 -6.00
CA GLY A 295 -15.68 -19.68 -6.62
C GLY A 295 -15.65 -19.73 -8.14
N GLY A 296 -15.53 -20.92 -8.75
CA GLY A 296 -15.54 -21.06 -10.21
C GLY A 296 -16.93 -20.88 -10.82
N VAL A 297 -17.98 -21.33 -10.13
CA VAL A 297 -19.38 -21.07 -10.53
C VAL A 297 -19.70 -19.58 -10.42
N GLU A 298 -19.34 -18.93 -9.32
CA GLU A 298 -19.54 -17.49 -9.11
C GLU A 298 -18.79 -16.68 -10.17
N LEU A 299 -17.52 -17.01 -10.41
CA LEU A 299 -16.70 -16.33 -11.41
C LEU A 299 -17.25 -16.51 -12.82
N MET A 300 -17.66 -17.74 -13.19
CA MET A 300 -18.30 -18.02 -14.49
C MET A 300 -19.51 -17.12 -14.73
N LEU A 301 -20.42 -17.07 -13.75
CA LEU A 301 -21.63 -16.25 -13.84
C LEU A 301 -21.30 -14.74 -13.87
N SER A 302 -20.29 -14.30 -13.12
CA SER A 302 -19.81 -12.91 -13.16
C SER A 302 -19.22 -12.52 -14.52
N MET A 303 -18.43 -13.40 -15.14
CA MET A 303 -17.83 -13.15 -16.45
C MET A 303 -18.90 -13.10 -17.54
N GLU A 304 -19.85 -14.03 -17.50
CA GLU A 304 -20.99 -14.07 -18.42
C GLU A 304 -21.80 -12.78 -18.34
N ALA A 305 -22.27 -12.40 -17.15
CA ALA A 305 -23.05 -11.18 -16.98
C ALA A 305 -22.30 -9.92 -17.43
N ARG A 306 -20.97 -9.84 -17.22
CA ARG A 306 -20.18 -8.68 -17.67
C ARG A 306 -20.01 -8.65 -19.18
N LEU A 307 -19.63 -9.77 -19.79
CA LEU A 307 -19.35 -9.82 -21.22
C LEU A 307 -20.63 -9.62 -22.03
N GLU A 308 -21.76 -10.18 -21.63
CA GLU A 308 -23.04 -9.90 -22.30
C GLU A 308 -23.36 -8.40 -22.33
N ASN A 309 -23.24 -7.73 -21.19
CA ASN A 309 -23.51 -6.29 -21.09
C ASN A 309 -22.53 -5.44 -21.89
N VAL A 310 -21.24 -5.79 -21.88
CA VAL A 310 -20.22 -5.06 -22.63
C VAL A 310 -20.42 -5.26 -24.12
N LEU A 311 -20.58 -6.51 -24.59
CA LEU A 311 -20.67 -6.84 -26.02
C LEU A 311 -21.95 -6.33 -26.66
N ALA A 312 -23.04 -6.16 -25.89
CA ALA A 312 -24.25 -5.48 -26.36
C ALA A 312 -24.00 -4.03 -26.86
N THR A 313 -22.89 -3.41 -26.45
CA THR A 313 -22.49 -2.06 -26.91
C THR A 313 -21.61 -2.07 -28.17
N TYR A 314 -21.20 -3.25 -28.65
CA TYR A 314 -20.32 -3.41 -29.83
C TYR A 314 -21.04 -4.19 -30.95
N PRO A 315 -21.51 -3.51 -32.01
CA PRO A 315 -22.33 -4.15 -33.05
C PRO A 315 -21.68 -5.33 -33.79
N ASN A 316 -20.35 -5.38 -33.82
CA ASN A 316 -19.56 -6.39 -34.52
C ASN A 316 -18.90 -7.40 -33.58
N ALA A 317 -19.27 -7.40 -32.29
CA ALA A 317 -18.70 -8.32 -31.31
C ALA A 317 -19.14 -9.78 -31.57
N PRO A 318 -18.31 -10.77 -31.19
CA PRO A 318 -18.70 -12.18 -31.26
C PRO A 318 -19.85 -12.50 -30.29
N THR A 319 -20.64 -13.53 -30.62
CA THR A 319 -21.47 -14.20 -29.62
C THR A 319 -20.58 -15.04 -28.70
N VAL A 320 -20.67 -14.85 -27.40
CA VAL A 320 -19.85 -15.62 -26.44
C VAL A 320 -20.61 -16.83 -25.93
N LYS A 321 -19.98 -18.00 -25.96
CA LYS A 321 -20.50 -19.23 -25.36
C LYS A 321 -19.68 -19.58 -24.12
N PHE A 322 -20.37 -19.90 -23.04
CA PHE A 322 -19.73 -20.25 -21.78
C PHE A 322 -19.82 -21.75 -21.50
N VAL A 323 -18.68 -22.35 -21.13
CA VAL A 323 -18.59 -23.77 -20.80
C VAL A 323 -18.00 -23.94 -19.39
N LEU A 324 -18.78 -24.48 -18.46
CA LEU A 324 -18.31 -24.81 -17.11
C LEU A 324 -17.91 -26.28 -17.04
N VAL A 325 -16.68 -26.55 -16.62
CA VAL A 325 -16.10 -27.89 -16.58
C VAL A 325 -15.96 -28.36 -15.14
N ALA A 326 -16.60 -29.49 -14.82
CA ALA A 326 -16.60 -30.12 -13.51
C ALA A 326 -16.01 -31.53 -13.59
N ASN A 327 -15.00 -31.82 -12.78
CA ASN A 327 -14.46 -33.18 -12.68
C ASN A 327 -15.36 -34.14 -11.90
N LYS A 328 -16.38 -33.63 -11.20
CA LYS A 328 -17.36 -34.42 -10.46
C LYS A 328 -18.72 -34.41 -11.17
N GLY A 329 -19.62 -35.28 -10.72
CA GLY A 329 -20.98 -35.38 -11.23
C GLY A 329 -21.91 -34.25 -10.79
N VAL A 330 -21.42 -33.24 -10.06
CA VAL A 330 -22.21 -32.11 -9.55
C VAL A 330 -21.38 -30.82 -9.54
N VAL A 331 -22.06 -29.67 -9.66
CA VAL A 331 -21.49 -28.35 -9.40
C VAL A 331 -21.54 -28.02 -7.90
N CYS A 332 -20.65 -27.15 -7.41
CA CYS A 332 -20.55 -26.80 -5.99
C CYS A 332 -20.48 -28.02 -5.04
N PRO A 333 -19.58 -29.00 -5.27
CA PRO A 333 -19.57 -30.28 -4.55
C PRO A 333 -19.32 -30.18 -3.05
N SER A 334 -18.84 -29.03 -2.56
CA SER A 334 -18.64 -28.76 -1.12
C SER A 334 -19.87 -28.16 -0.43
N HIS A 335 -20.98 -27.99 -1.14
CA HIS A 335 -22.21 -27.37 -0.64
C HIS A 335 -23.36 -28.39 -0.60
N ASN A 336 -24.42 -28.10 0.15
CA ASN A 336 -25.56 -29.01 0.27
C ASN A 336 -26.31 -29.17 -1.07
N ILE A 337 -27.07 -30.26 -1.19
CA ILE A 337 -27.78 -30.64 -2.42
C ILE A 337 -28.73 -29.53 -2.91
N ARG A 338 -29.35 -28.77 -2.02
CA ARG A 338 -30.26 -27.68 -2.42
C ARG A 338 -29.50 -26.57 -3.16
N VAL A 339 -28.33 -26.17 -2.65
CA VAL A 339 -27.44 -25.20 -3.32
C VAL A 339 -26.97 -25.73 -4.67
N GLN A 340 -26.60 -27.01 -4.74
CA GLN A 340 -26.19 -27.65 -6.01
C GLN A 340 -27.33 -27.59 -7.04
N SER A 341 -28.56 -27.92 -6.64
CA SER A 341 -29.74 -27.87 -7.50
C SER A 341 -30.08 -26.45 -7.96
N ILE A 342 -29.96 -25.45 -7.07
CA ILE A 342 -30.16 -24.04 -7.42
C ILE A 342 -29.17 -23.60 -8.48
N PHE A 343 -27.88 -23.85 -8.30
CA PHE A 343 -26.87 -23.47 -9.30
C PHE A 343 -27.01 -24.24 -10.61
N ALA A 344 -27.36 -25.53 -10.57
CA ALA A 344 -27.64 -26.28 -11.78
C ALA A 344 -28.83 -25.68 -12.56
N ARG A 345 -29.87 -25.22 -11.87
CA ARG A 345 -31.00 -24.51 -12.48
C ARG A 345 -30.56 -23.17 -13.09
N ILE A 346 -29.83 -22.34 -12.35
CA ILE A 346 -29.37 -21.02 -12.83
C ILE A 346 -28.45 -21.16 -14.06
N LEU A 347 -27.49 -22.09 -14.02
CA LEU A 347 -26.60 -22.34 -15.16
C LEU A 347 -27.38 -22.75 -16.41
N LYS A 348 -28.42 -23.58 -16.24
CA LYS A 348 -29.30 -23.99 -17.33
C LYS A 348 -30.16 -22.84 -17.87
N GLU A 349 -30.71 -22.01 -16.98
CA GLU A 349 -31.50 -20.83 -17.35
C GLU A 349 -30.68 -19.79 -18.14
N ARG A 350 -29.37 -19.70 -17.88
CA ARG A 350 -28.42 -18.83 -18.61
C ARG A 350 -27.74 -19.49 -19.80
N GLU A 351 -28.22 -20.65 -20.23
CA GLU A 351 -27.68 -21.37 -21.40
C GLU A 351 -26.16 -21.69 -21.30
N ILE A 352 -25.63 -21.79 -20.08
CA ILE A 352 -24.23 -22.15 -19.83
C ILE A 352 -24.09 -23.67 -19.97
N LEU A 353 -23.19 -24.12 -20.86
CA LEU A 353 -22.93 -25.54 -21.05
C LEU A 353 -22.14 -26.09 -19.85
N VAL A 354 -22.70 -27.05 -19.12
CA VAL A 354 -22.04 -27.69 -17.98
C VAL A 354 -21.57 -29.10 -18.36
N LEU A 355 -20.26 -29.33 -18.31
CA LEU A 355 -19.65 -30.63 -18.55
C LEU A 355 -19.30 -31.29 -17.22
N LEU A 356 -20.08 -32.31 -16.86
CA LEU A 356 -19.88 -33.09 -15.65
C LEU A 356 -18.97 -34.30 -15.89
N ASN A 357 -18.32 -34.76 -14.82
CA ASN A 357 -17.34 -35.85 -14.82
C ASN A 357 -16.26 -35.66 -15.89
N PHE A 358 -15.91 -34.42 -16.22
CA PHE A 358 -14.94 -34.06 -17.24
C PHE A 358 -13.61 -33.76 -16.54
N GLN A 359 -12.79 -34.81 -16.38
CA GLN A 359 -11.46 -34.69 -15.80
C GLN A 359 -10.50 -34.25 -16.91
N VAL A 360 -10.10 -32.97 -16.91
CA VAL A 360 -9.17 -32.42 -17.90
C VAL A 360 -7.82 -33.14 -17.81
N GLU A 361 -7.35 -33.64 -18.94
CA GLU A 361 -6.06 -34.33 -19.10
C GLU A 361 -5.06 -33.48 -19.90
N SER A 362 -5.51 -32.82 -20.97
CA SER A 362 -4.68 -31.91 -21.78
C SER A 362 -5.47 -30.71 -22.33
N ILE A 363 -4.73 -29.65 -22.67
CA ILE A 363 -5.14 -28.49 -23.43
C ILE A 363 -4.25 -28.46 -24.68
N ASP A 364 -4.79 -28.90 -25.82
CA ASP A 364 -4.06 -29.05 -27.08
C ASP A 364 -4.51 -27.99 -28.08
N GLY A 365 -3.79 -26.87 -28.13
CA GLY A 365 -4.21 -25.71 -28.94
C GLY A 365 -5.55 -25.17 -28.46
N SER A 366 -6.54 -25.07 -29.36
CA SER A 366 -7.90 -24.64 -29.00
C SER A 366 -8.76 -25.75 -28.40
N ARG A 367 -8.20 -26.87 -27.93
CA ARG A 367 -8.99 -28.02 -27.48
C ARG A 367 -8.74 -28.39 -26.03
N LEU A 368 -9.81 -28.49 -25.25
CA LEU A 368 -9.78 -29.07 -23.91
C LEU A 368 -10.16 -30.56 -23.99
N VAL A 369 -9.26 -31.45 -23.55
CA VAL A 369 -9.42 -32.91 -23.65
C VAL A 369 -9.59 -33.51 -22.26
N ALA A 370 -10.57 -34.40 -22.12
CA ALA A 370 -10.81 -35.18 -20.90
C ALA A 370 -10.10 -36.53 -20.95
N ALA A 371 -9.82 -37.08 -19.76
CA ALA A 371 -9.22 -38.40 -19.57
C ALA A 371 -10.06 -39.57 -20.14
N ASP A 372 -11.35 -39.35 -20.45
CA ASP A 372 -12.21 -40.34 -21.11
C ASP A 372 -12.29 -40.15 -22.63
N GLY A 373 -11.45 -39.28 -23.20
CA GLY A 373 -11.36 -39.00 -24.63
C GLY A 373 -12.38 -37.97 -25.16
N ARG A 374 -13.30 -37.45 -24.33
CA ARG A 374 -14.16 -36.32 -24.74
C ARG A 374 -13.30 -35.07 -24.95
N ALA A 375 -13.63 -34.26 -25.94
CA ALA A 375 -12.93 -32.99 -26.20
C ALA A 375 -13.90 -31.88 -26.62
N ILE A 376 -13.57 -30.64 -26.27
CA ILE A 376 -14.30 -29.44 -26.69
C ILE A 376 -13.36 -28.40 -27.29
N GLU A 377 -13.83 -27.66 -28.28
CA GLU A 377 -13.14 -26.48 -28.81
C GLU A 377 -13.40 -25.28 -27.90
N ILE A 378 -12.36 -24.51 -27.61
CA ILE A 378 -12.35 -23.36 -26.72
C ILE A 378 -11.45 -22.26 -27.29
N ASP A 379 -11.77 -21.00 -26.97
CA ASP A 379 -10.97 -19.84 -27.34
C ASP A 379 -10.20 -19.28 -26.15
N GLU A 380 -10.75 -19.43 -24.94
CA GLU A 380 -10.13 -19.05 -23.69
C GLU A 380 -10.40 -20.11 -22.62
N CYS A 381 -9.41 -20.37 -21.75
CA CYS A 381 -9.55 -21.30 -20.63
C CYS A 381 -9.22 -20.62 -19.31
N ILE A 382 -10.24 -20.33 -18.49
CA ILE A 382 -10.06 -19.85 -17.12
C ILE A 382 -9.87 -21.04 -16.18
N TRP A 383 -8.76 -21.04 -15.45
CA TRP A 383 -8.38 -22.14 -14.56
C TRP A 383 -8.67 -21.80 -13.09
N CYS A 384 -9.71 -22.42 -12.53
CA CYS A 384 -10.24 -22.19 -11.18
C CYS A 384 -10.19 -23.47 -10.31
N THR A 385 -9.15 -24.30 -10.49
CA THR A 385 -8.99 -25.55 -9.75
C THR A 385 -8.29 -25.37 -8.40
N ASN A 386 -7.90 -26.47 -7.76
CA ASN A 386 -7.16 -26.49 -6.51
C ASN A 386 -5.91 -25.59 -6.57
N ALA A 387 -5.63 -24.94 -5.45
CA ALA A 387 -4.44 -24.14 -5.28
C ALA A 387 -3.23 -25.01 -4.88
N SER A 388 -2.03 -24.55 -5.19
CA SER A 388 -0.77 -25.07 -4.65
C SER A 388 -0.10 -24.02 -3.76
N ALA A 389 0.90 -24.43 -2.99
CA ALA A 389 1.79 -23.48 -2.34
C ALA A 389 2.79 -22.86 -3.33
N GLN A 390 3.44 -21.77 -2.92
CA GLN A 390 4.58 -21.23 -3.65
C GLN A 390 5.79 -22.18 -3.49
N GLU A 391 6.52 -22.42 -4.58
CA GLU A 391 7.57 -23.46 -4.64
C GLU A 391 8.69 -23.25 -3.61
N TRP A 392 9.14 -22.01 -3.46
CA TRP A 392 10.26 -21.65 -2.57
C TRP A 392 9.99 -21.94 -1.07
N LEU A 393 8.73 -22.14 -0.65
CA LEU A 393 8.41 -22.48 0.74
C LEU A 393 8.99 -23.84 1.13
N ALA A 394 8.94 -24.82 0.23
CA ALA A 394 9.50 -26.15 0.48
C ALA A 394 11.04 -26.10 0.60
N ASP A 395 11.68 -25.21 -0.16
CA ASP A 395 13.13 -25.03 -0.16
C ASP A 395 13.64 -24.23 1.06
N SER A 396 12.73 -23.66 1.86
CA SER A 396 13.07 -22.83 3.03
C SER A 396 13.37 -23.64 4.30
N GLY A 397 13.38 -24.97 4.24
CA GLY A 397 13.58 -25.85 5.41
C GLY A 397 12.41 -25.87 6.39
N LEU A 398 11.31 -25.21 6.06
CA LEU A 398 10.06 -25.24 6.82
C LEU A 398 9.30 -26.54 6.56
N ALA A 399 8.61 -27.07 7.58
CA ALA A 399 7.76 -28.23 7.40
C ALA A 399 6.58 -27.90 6.47
N THR A 400 6.48 -28.59 5.34
CA THR A 400 5.37 -28.46 4.40
C THR A 400 4.58 -29.76 4.28
N ASN A 401 3.32 -29.68 3.85
CA ASN A 401 2.55 -30.86 3.46
C ASN A 401 2.91 -31.31 2.03
N THR A 402 2.27 -32.37 1.54
CA THR A 402 2.53 -32.91 0.18
C THR A 402 2.17 -31.93 -0.96
N GLY A 403 1.33 -30.93 -0.69
CA GLY A 403 1.01 -29.84 -1.63
C GLY A 403 1.92 -28.61 -1.49
N GLY A 404 2.98 -28.70 -0.68
CA GLY A 404 3.93 -27.62 -0.41
C GLY A 404 3.45 -26.58 0.60
N PHE A 405 2.25 -26.71 1.18
CA PHE A 405 1.72 -25.71 2.12
C PHE A 405 2.43 -25.79 3.47
N LEU A 406 2.69 -24.65 4.09
CA LEU A 406 3.35 -24.54 5.39
C LEU A 406 2.51 -25.21 6.48
N ARG A 407 3.06 -26.20 7.17
CA ARG A 407 2.38 -26.89 8.27
C ARG A 407 2.48 -26.07 9.55
N VAL A 408 1.33 -25.77 10.14
CA VAL A 408 1.22 -24.96 11.36
C VAL A 408 0.46 -25.65 12.48
N LYS A 409 0.86 -25.36 13.72
CA LYS A 409 0.20 -25.79 14.96
C LYS A 409 -1.07 -24.98 15.20
N ASP A 410 -1.83 -25.33 16.24
CA ASP A 410 -3.03 -24.58 16.64
C ASP A 410 -2.71 -23.15 17.10
N THR A 411 -1.46 -22.86 17.43
CA THR A 411 -0.96 -21.52 17.75
C THR A 411 -0.54 -20.72 16.50
N LEU A 412 -0.75 -21.27 15.31
CA LEU A 412 -0.29 -20.75 14.01
C LEU A 412 1.24 -20.71 13.84
N GLN A 413 2.00 -21.28 14.78
CA GLN A 413 3.44 -21.46 14.61
C GLN A 413 3.75 -22.56 13.61
N SER A 414 4.84 -22.40 12.86
CA SER A 414 5.44 -23.47 12.08
C SER A 414 5.68 -24.72 12.94
N GLU A 415 5.49 -25.89 12.33
CA GLU A 415 5.67 -27.17 13.02
C GLU A 415 7.08 -27.33 13.60
N ASN A 416 8.09 -26.96 12.80
CA ASN A 416 9.50 -27.26 13.08
C ASN A 416 10.36 -26.04 13.47
N VAL A 417 9.85 -24.81 13.34
CA VAL A 417 10.61 -23.58 13.69
C VAL A 417 9.76 -22.65 14.56
N GLU A 418 10.14 -22.45 15.83
CA GLU A 418 9.28 -21.81 16.82
C GLU A 418 9.00 -20.32 16.58
N ASN A 419 9.94 -19.56 16.02
CA ASN A 419 9.79 -18.12 15.81
C ASN A 419 9.16 -17.75 14.45
N ILE A 420 8.62 -18.74 13.74
CA ILE A 420 7.98 -18.55 12.43
C ILE A 420 6.50 -18.93 12.55
N PHE A 421 5.64 -18.07 12.02
CA PHE A 421 4.19 -18.23 11.99
C PHE A 421 3.67 -18.29 10.56
N GLY A 422 2.49 -18.89 10.37
CA GLY A 422 1.83 -18.99 9.09
C GLY A 422 0.32 -18.80 9.20
N ALA A 423 -0.25 -18.06 8.26
CA ALA A 423 -1.68 -17.87 8.14
C ALA A 423 -2.13 -17.80 6.68
N GLY A 424 -3.43 -17.66 6.45
CA GLY A 424 -4.01 -17.59 5.12
C GLY A 424 -3.93 -18.89 4.33
N ASP A 425 -4.05 -18.76 3.02
CA ASP A 425 -4.11 -19.91 2.10
C ASP A 425 -2.77 -20.68 2.02
N CYS A 426 -1.64 -20.06 2.40
CA CYS A 426 -0.33 -20.74 2.40
C CYS A 426 -0.14 -21.69 3.59
N ALA A 427 -0.94 -21.55 4.65
CA ALA A 427 -0.82 -22.34 5.86
C ALA A 427 -1.78 -23.54 5.89
N ASP A 428 -1.34 -24.64 6.48
CA ASP A 428 -2.08 -25.87 6.70
C ASP A 428 -2.07 -26.24 8.19
N MET A 429 -3.22 -26.08 8.86
CA MET A 429 -3.34 -26.38 10.28
C MET A 429 -3.42 -27.90 10.49
N ILE A 430 -2.43 -28.46 11.18
CA ILE A 430 -2.22 -29.91 11.32
C ILE A 430 -3.45 -30.62 11.92
N ASN A 431 -4.03 -30.07 12.98
CA ASN A 431 -5.18 -30.66 13.67
C ASN A 431 -6.53 -30.27 13.05
N HIS A 432 -6.53 -29.26 12.17
CA HIS A 432 -7.75 -28.63 11.67
C HIS A 432 -7.64 -28.30 10.17
N PRO A 433 -7.50 -29.29 9.28
CA PRO A 433 -7.42 -29.04 7.84
C PRO A 433 -8.68 -28.32 7.35
N ARG A 434 -8.50 -27.22 6.61
CA ARG A 434 -9.58 -26.41 6.06
C ARG A 434 -9.37 -26.15 4.56
N PRO A 435 -10.46 -26.01 3.78
CA PRO A 435 -10.37 -25.50 2.42
C PRO A 435 -9.64 -24.15 2.39
N LYS A 436 -8.83 -23.92 1.36
CA LYS A 436 -8.12 -22.66 1.14
C LYS A 436 -9.13 -21.59 0.67
N ALA A 437 -9.71 -20.88 1.62
CA ALA A 437 -10.78 -19.91 1.41
C ALA A 437 -10.60 -18.69 2.33
N GLY A 438 -10.89 -17.49 1.81
CA GLY A 438 -10.66 -16.21 2.49
C GLY A 438 -11.35 -16.07 3.85
N VAL A 439 -12.48 -16.75 4.08
CA VAL A 439 -13.20 -16.73 5.36
C VAL A 439 -12.38 -17.28 6.53
N PHE A 440 -11.47 -18.23 6.27
CA PHE A 440 -10.57 -18.77 7.29
C PHE A 440 -9.37 -17.84 7.50
N ALA A 441 -8.79 -17.31 6.42
CA ALA A 441 -7.69 -16.35 6.47
C ALA A 441 -8.04 -15.11 7.30
N VAL A 442 -9.20 -14.51 7.08
CA VAL A 442 -9.64 -13.32 7.86
C VAL A 442 -9.74 -13.64 9.35
N ARG A 443 -10.14 -14.86 9.72
CA ARG A 443 -10.32 -15.27 11.13
C ARG A 443 -9.04 -15.71 11.82
N GLN A 444 -7.97 -15.99 11.07
CA GLN A 444 -6.63 -16.23 11.63
C GLN A 444 -5.94 -14.93 12.07
N GLY A 445 -6.37 -13.76 11.60
CA GLY A 445 -5.77 -12.46 11.96
C GLY A 445 -5.71 -12.18 13.47
N PRO A 446 -6.84 -12.22 14.22
CA PRO A 446 -6.85 -11.97 15.65
C PRO A 446 -5.93 -12.88 16.49
N PRO A 447 -6.00 -14.23 16.40
CA PRO A 447 -5.09 -15.09 17.16
C PRO A 447 -3.64 -14.95 16.71
N LEU A 448 -3.37 -14.70 15.41
CA LEU A 448 -2.02 -14.42 14.92
C LEU A 448 -1.44 -13.16 15.58
N ALA A 449 -2.18 -12.05 15.60
CA ALA A 449 -1.74 -10.81 16.23
C ALA A 449 -1.46 -10.99 17.73
N ALA A 450 -2.33 -11.73 18.44
CA ALA A 450 -2.12 -12.03 19.86
C ALA A 450 -0.85 -12.87 20.08
N ASN A 451 -0.62 -13.89 19.26
CA ASN A 451 0.54 -14.77 19.38
C ASN A 451 1.85 -14.09 19.01
N LEU A 452 1.87 -13.25 17.97
CA LEU A 452 3.05 -12.44 17.63
C LEU A 452 3.47 -11.53 18.80
N ARG A 453 2.51 -10.87 19.46
CA ARG A 453 2.79 -10.06 20.66
C ARG A 453 3.32 -10.89 21.81
N ARG A 454 2.68 -12.02 22.12
CA ARG A 454 3.10 -12.91 23.21
C ARG A 454 4.51 -13.45 22.95
N TYR A 455 4.81 -13.81 21.71
CA TYR A 455 6.12 -14.33 21.32
C TYR A 455 7.20 -13.24 21.39
N VAL A 456 6.97 -12.04 20.86
CA VAL A 456 7.97 -10.96 20.94
C VAL A 456 8.20 -10.52 22.39
N ARG A 457 7.15 -10.47 23.22
CA ARG A 457 7.28 -10.25 24.67
C ARG A 457 8.10 -11.32 25.36
N LYS A 458 7.98 -12.59 24.96
CA LYS A 458 8.81 -13.70 25.44
C LYS A 458 10.28 -13.46 25.14
N LEU A 459 10.61 -12.94 23.95
CA LEU A 459 11.98 -12.62 23.55
C LEU A 459 12.56 -11.40 24.29
N ILE A 460 11.72 -10.45 24.70
CA ILE A 460 12.15 -9.25 25.45
C ILE A 460 12.26 -9.55 26.94
N ASN A 461 11.25 -10.20 27.52
CA ASN A 461 11.21 -10.59 28.92
C ASN A 461 10.48 -11.94 29.09
N PRO A 462 11.23 -13.05 29.21
CA PRO A 462 10.66 -14.40 29.35
C PRO A 462 9.68 -14.55 30.51
N SER A 463 9.82 -13.75 31.58
CA SER A 463 8.95 -13.83 32.77
C SER A 463 7.56 -13.20 32.59
N ASN A 464 7.34 -12.44 31.49
CA ASN A 464 6.10 -11.70 31.23
C ASN A 464 5.29 -12.26 30.04
N ALA A 465 5.71 -13.39 29.46
CA ALA A 465 5.00 -14.00 28.35
C ALA A 465 3.99 -15.04 28.86
N GLY A 466 2.70 -14.73 28.74
CA GLY A 466 1.66 -15.75 28.83
C GLY A 466 1.81 -16.81 27.73
N PRO A 467 1.19 -18.00 27.88
CA PRO A 467 1.23 -19.05 26.85
C PRO A 467 0.63 -18.54 25.54
N LEU A 468 1.06 -19.08 24.39
CA LEU A 468 0.41 -18.75 23.12
C LEU A 468 -1.05 -19.21 23.12
N GLU A 469 -1.91 -18.47 22.43
CA GLU A 469 -3.33 -18.77 22.27
C GLU A 469 -3.52 -19.83 21.18
N HIS A 470 -4.36 -20.82 21.48
CA HIS A 470 -4.82 -21.77 20.47
C HIS A 470 -5.93 -21.14 19.64
N TYR A 471 -5.91 -21.41 18.34
CA TYR A 471 -6.95 -21.05 17.40
C TYR A 471 -7.66 -22.30 16.90
N TYR A 472 -8.98 -22.30 17.00
CA TYR A 472 -9.84 -23.37 16.50
C TYR A 472 -10.71 -22.80 15.37
N PRO A 473 -10.45 -23.16 14.10
CA PRO A 473 -11.21 -22.62 12.98
C PRO A 473 -12.64 -23.18 12.97
N GLN A 474 -13.61 -22.33 12.64
CA GLN A 474 -15.02 -22.71 12.57
C GLN A 474 -15.25 -23.92 11.67
N SER A 475 -16.17 -24.81 12.07
CA SER A 475 -16.55 -25.99 11.28
C SER A 475 -17.55 -25.67 10.17
N SER A 476 -18.32 -24.57 10.32
CA SER A 476 -19.33 -24.11 9.36
C SER A 476 -19.33 -22.59 9.28
N PHE A 477 -19.69 -22.06 8.11
CA PHE A 477 -19.79 -20.63 7.85
C PHE A 477 -20.95 -20.34 6.89
N LEU A 478 -21.40 -19.10 6.86
CA LEU A 478 -22.35 -18.61 5.86
C LEU A 478 -21.57 -18.25 4.59
N GLY A 479 -21.80 -18.98 3.50
CA GLY A 479 -21.35 -18.58 2.17
C GLY A 479 -22.47 -17.86 1.44
N ILE A 480 -22.21 -16.68 0.88
CA ILE A 480 -23.13 -15.98 -0.02
C ILE A 480 -22.44 -15.89 -1.38
N ILE A 481 -22.97 -16.61 -2.36
CA ILE A 481 -22.36 -16.81 -3.67
C ILE A 481 -23.18 -16.01 -4.68
N GLY A 482 -22.54 -15.07 -5.38
CA GLY A 482 -23.16 -14.27 -6.42
C GLY A 482 -23.48 -15.05 -7.70
N THR A 483 -24.36 -14.48 -8.52
CA THR A 483 -24.71 -15.02 -9.85
C THR A 483 -24.34 -14.06 -10.99
N GLY A 484 -23.36 -13.19 -10.77
CA GLY A 484 -22.95 -12.14 -11.70
C GLY A 484 -23.90 -10.94 -11.80
N THR A 485 -25.15 -11.10 -11.38
CA THR A 485 -26.11 -10.00 -11.21
C THR A 485 -26.31 -9.67 -9.74
N LYS A 486 -27.28 -8.80 -9.40
CA LYS A 486 -27.66 -8.50 -8.01
C LYS A 486 -28.49 -9.61 -7.37
N TYR A 487 -28.20 -10.87 -7.69
CA TYR A 487 -28.86 -12.06 -7.17
C TYR A 487 -27.80 -12.98 -6.57
N CYS A 488 -28.10 -13.60 -5.42
CA CYS A 488 -27.15 -14.47 -4.73
C CYS A 488 -27.84 -15.72 -4.18
N VAL A 489 -27.02 -16.74 -3.90
CA VAL A 489 -27.40 -17.98 -3.24
C VAL A 489 -26.61 -18.11 -1.95
N ALA A 490 -27.30 -18.17 -0.82
CA ALA A 490 -26.70 -18.37 0.48
C ALA A 490 -26.69 -19.86 0.87
N SER A 491 -25.61 -20.28 1.51
CA SER A 491 -25.39 -21.65 1.97
C SER A 491 -24.88 -21.64 3.41
N ARG A 492 -25.57 -22.39 4.29
CA ARG A 492 -25.11 -22.64 5.66
C ARG A 492 -25.67 -23.96 6.17
N GLY A 493 -24.82 -24.95 6.41
CA GLY A 493 -25.26 -26.29 6.78
C GLY A 493 -26.24 -26.84 5.74
N GLU A 494 -27.44 -27.23 6.15
CA GLU A 494 -28.51 -27.75 5.27
C GLU A 494 -29.41 -26.65 4.67
N MET A 495 -29.22 -25.39 5.07
CA MET A 495 -30.02 -24.27 4.56
C MET A 495 -29.48 -23.78 3.22
N ALA A 496 -30.41 -23.48 2.33
CA ALA A 496 -30.16 -22.81 1.05
C ALA A 496 -31.24 -21.72 0.88
N LEU A 497 -30.80 -20.48 0.64
CA LEU A 497 -31.68 -19.35 0.34
C LEU A 497 -31.18 -18.69 -0.94
N GLU A 498 -32.07 -18.14 -1.74
CA GLU A 498 -31.71 -17.39 -2.94
C GLU A 498 -32.57 -16.13 -3.08
N GLY A 499 -32.02 -15.07 -3.65
CA GLY A 499 -32.73 -13.81 -3.82
C GLY A 499 -31.83 -12.59 -3.99
N GLU A 500 -32.43 -11.48 -4.42
CA GLU A 500 -31.72 -10.20 -4.59
C GLU A 500 -31.37 -9.53 -3.25
N TRP A 501 -32.17 -9.73 -2.21
CA TRP A 501 -31.88 -9.18 -0.88
C TRP A 501 -30.57 -9.73 -0.28
N LEU A 502 -30.14 -10.93 -0.70
CA LEU A 502 -28.86 -11.52 -0.30
C LEU A 502 -27.68 -10.76 -0.92
N TYR A 503 -27.85 -10.16 -2.09
CA TYR A 503 -26.83 -9.28 -2.68
C TYR A 503 -26.61 -8.05 -1.80
N ALA A 504 -27.69 -7.41 -1.34
CA ALA A 504 -27.58 -6.24 -0.45
C ALA A 504 -26.84 -6.60 0.87
N LEU A 505 -27.11 -7.79 1.42
CA LEU A 505 -26.39 -8.29 2.59
C LEU A 505 -24.91 -8.55 2.28
N LYS A 506 -24.59 -9.23 1.17
CA LYS A 506 -23.20 -9.48 0.74
C LYS A 506 -22.43 -8.17 0.55
N ASP A 507 -23.01 -7.25 -0.21
CA ASP A 507 -22.45 -5.93 -0.48
C ASP A 507 -22.18 -5.16 0.81
N TRP A 508 -23.12 -5.18 1.76
CA TRP A 508 -22.94 -4.56 3.07
C TRP A 508 -21.80 -5.21 3.87
N ILE A 509 -21.72 -6.55 3.92
CA ILE A 509 -20.64 -7.27 4.65
C ILE A 509 -19.28 -6.89 4.07
N ASP A 510 -19.15 -6.97 2.75
CA ASP A 510 -17.90 -6.78 2.03
C ASP A 510 -17.43 -5.31 2.13
N ARG A 511 -18.34 -4.35 1.87
CA ARG A 511 -18.03 -2.91 2.01
C ARG A 511 -17.73 -2.52 3.44
N LYS A 512 -18.43 -3.08 4.43
CA LYS A 512 -18.15 -2.83 5.86
C LYS A 512 -16.77 -3.33 6.25
N TRP A 513 -16.38 -4.51 5.75
CA TRP A 513 -15.05 -5.04 5.99
C TRP A 513 -13.97 -4.15 5.34
N MET A 514 -14.13 -3.79 4.06
CA MET A 514 -13.21 -2.91 3.33
C MET A 514 -13.10 -1.51 3.92
N ALA A 515 -14.20 -0.94 4.41
CA ALA A 515 -14.21 0.35 5.09
C ALA A 515 -13.26 0.34 6.29
N GLY A 516 -13.16 -0.79 7.00
CA GLY A 516 -12.26 -0.99 8.12
C GLY A 516 -10.76 -0.89 7.78
N TYR A 517 -10.38 -0.99 6.51
CA TYR A 517 -8.99 -0.88 6.04
C TYR A 517 -8.77 0.32 5.11
N SER A 518 -9.78 1.18 4.96
CA SER A 518 -9.73 2.36 4.09
C SER A 518 -10.22 3.60 4.83
N SER A 519 -11.52 3.89 4.79
CA SER A 519 -12.13 5.12 5.31
C SER A 519 -12.34 5.15 6.83
N GLN A 520 -12.31 4.01 7.50
CA GLN A 520 -12.56 3.87 8.94
C GLN A 520 -11.29 3.47 9.73
N LEU A 521 -10.11 3.69 9.15
CA LEU A 521 -8.89 3.66 9.96
C LEU A 521 -9.04 4.73 11.06
N PRO A 522 -8.76 4.40 12.34
CA PRO A 522 -8.83 5.39 13.42
C PRO A 522 -8.02 6.63 13.03
N LEU A 523 -8.62 7.80 13.17
CA LEU A 523 -7.85 9.04 13.07
C LEU A 523 -6.74 8.95 14.12
N MET A 524 -5.48 9.10 13.70
CA MET A 524 -4.40 9.26 14.66
C MET A 524 -4.80 10.41 15.59
N SER A 525 -4.84 10.13 16.89
CA SER A 525 -4.77 11.19 17.87
C SER A 525 -3.54 12.01 17.49
N ARG A 526 -3.77 13.27 17.09
CA ARG A 526 -2.67 14.21 17.09
C ARG A 526 -2.06 14.13 18.50
N PRO A 527 -0.74 14.29 18.67
CA PRO A 527 -0.27 14.71 19.96
C PRO A 527 -1.01 16.01 20.26
N ASP A 528 -2.08 15.91 21.05
CA ASP A 528 -2.85 17.03 21.56
C ASP A 528 -1.89 17.74 22.51
N GLY A 529 -1.04 18.60 21.93
CA GLY A 529 -0.45 19.72 22.63
C GLY A 529 -1.50 20.82 22.75
N ASP A 530 -2.68 20.46 23.28
CA ASP A 530 -3.69 21.38 23.78
C ASP A 530 -3.59 21.38 25.31
N GLU A 531 -2.38 21.59 25.83
CA GLU A 531 -2.25 22.34 27.06
C GLU A 531 -2.27 23.82 26.64
N GLU A 532 -3.40 24.48 26.92
CA GLU A 532 -3.55 25.93 26.84
C GLU A 532 -2.62 26.60 27.87
N GLU A 533 -1.32 26.58 27.61
CA GLU A 533 -0.40 27.53 28.18
C GLU A 533 -0.22 28.72 27.24
N ASP A 534 0.03 29.88 27.84
CA ASP A 534 0.08 31.20 27.22
C ASP A 534 1.34 31.38 26.37
N VAL A 535 1.48 30.55 25.32
CA VAL A 535 2.69 30.51 24.49
C VAL A 535 2.59 31.50 23.33
N ASN A 536 3.64 32.33 23.15
CA ASN A 536 3.79 33.35 22.12
C ASN A 536 3.39 32.85 20.70
N ASP A 537 2.74 33.69 19.89
CA ASP A 537 2.32 33.41 18.50
C ASP A 537 3.44 32.83 17.61
N SER A 538 4.69 33.22 17.86
CA SER A 538 5.86 32.64 17.18
C SER A 538 6.09 31.17 17.54
N LEU A 539 5.91 30.82 18.82
CA LEU A 539 5.99 29.42 19.27
C LEU A 539 4.78 28.63 18.77
N LYS A 540 3.56 29.19 18.75
CA LYS A 540 2.37 28.54 18.18
C LYS A 540 2.52 28.24 16.67
N LYS A 541 3.12 29.17 15.91
CA LYS A 541 3.46 28.94 14.50
C LYS A 541 4.57 27.90 14.34
N LEU A 542 5.58 27.92 15.21
CA LEU A 542 6.66 26.94 15.22
C LEU A 542 6.19 25.56 15.68
N THR A 543 5.29 25.40 16.65
CA THR A 543 4.73 24.10 17.06
C THR A 543 3.78 23.54 16.02
N LYS A 544 2.94 24.36 15.37
CA LYS A 544 2.14 23.92 14.21
C LYS A 544 3.01 23.50 13.01
N ALA A 545 4.13 24.19 12.76
CA ALA A 545 5.10 23.83 11.72
C ALA A 545 6.04 22.68 12.13
N SER A 546 6.31 22.51 13.43
CA SER A 546 7.20 21.48 14.00
C SER A 546 6.49 20.14 14.18
N ALA A 547 5.18 20.13 14.39
CA ALA A 547 4.37 18.92 14.38
C ALA A 547 4.34 18.24 12.99
N MET A 548 4.75 18.95 11.93
CA MET A 548 4.76 18.44 10.56
C MET A 548 5.96 19.00 9.76
N ARG A 549 7.18 18.59 10.11
CA ARG A 549 8.32 18.71 9.18
C ARG A 549 8.32 17.50 8.25
N CYS A 550 8.35 17.70 6.94
CA CYS A 550 8.52 16.62 5.97
C CYS A 550 9.97 16.09 6.00
N GLY A 551 10.21 14.87 5.52
CA GLY A 551 11.55 14.40 5.16
C GLY A 551 11.97 14.89 3.76
N GLY A 552 13.06 14.36 3.22
CA GLY A 552 13.56 14.71 1.89
C GLY A 552 13.94 16.19 1.77
N CYS A 553 13.82 16.74 0.56
CA CYS A 553 14.10 18.16 0.31
C CYS A 553 13.11 19.12 1.00
N GLY A 554 11.93 18.63 1.42
CA GLY A 554 10.96 19.41 2.20
C GLY A 554 11.46 19.81 3.59
N ALA A 555 12.54 19.17 4.08
CA ALA A 555 13.20 19.50 5.34
C ALA A 555 14.27 20.61 5.22
N LYS A 556 14.61 21.07 4.00
CA LYS A 556 15.66 22.08 3.77
C LYS A 556 15.31 23.41 4.44
N VAL A 557 16.34 24.14 4.88
CA VAL A 557 16.20 25.53 5.34
C VAL A 557 15.84 26.39 4.12
N GLY A 558 14.88 27.31 4.28
CA GLY A 558 14.47 28.18 3.18
C GLY A 558 15.58 29.11 2.69
N LYS A 559 15.60 29.32 1.37
CA LYS A 559 16.58 30.15 0.65
C LYS A 559 16.86 31.50 1.32
N SER A 560 15.82 32.26 1.65
CA SER A 560 15.97 33.61 2.24
C SER A 560 16.69 33.62 3.60
N VAL A 561 16.59 32.53 4.38
CA VAL A 561 17.30 32.43 5.67
C VAL A 561 18.79 32.19 5.42
N LEU A 562 19.11 31.29 4.49
CA LEU A 562 20.47 30.96 4.10
C LEU A 562 21.19 32.17 3.49
N GLU A 563 20.57 32.86 2.53
CA GLU A 563 21.13 34.06 1.88
C GLU A 563 21.48 35.16 2.89
N ARG A 564 20.60 35.41 3.86
CA ARG A 564 20.82 36.43 4.91
C ARG A 564 21.98 36.08 5.85
N VAL A 565 22.22 34.78 6.09
CA VAL A 565 23.35 34.34 6.92
C VAL A 565 24.64 34.45 6.10
N MET A 566 24.64 33.94 4.86
CA MET A 566 25.80 33.95 3.98
C MET A 566 26.24 35.36 3.59
N SER A 567 25.33 36.31 3.42
CA SER A 567 25.66 37.71 3.11
C SER A 567 26.41 38.44 4.24
N GLY A 568 26.34 37.91 5.46
CA GLY A 568 27.11 38.41 6.61
C GLY A 568 28.46 37.72 6.80
N MET A 569 28.85 36.80 5.91
CA MET A 569 30.09 36.02 6.00
C MET A 569 31.04 36.37 4.84
N SER A 570 32.35 36.27 5.10
CA SER A 570 33.41 36.47 4.10
C SER A 570 34.27 35.21 4.00
N PRO A 571 33.77 34.13 3.35
CA PRO A 571 34.55 32.91 3.17
C PRO A 571 35.82 33.19 2.33
N PRO A 572 36.94 32.48 2.58
CA PRO A 572 38.15 32.65 1.79
C PRO A 572 37.95 32.17 0.35
N THR A 573 38.48 32.92 -0.61
CA THR A 573 38.47 32.58 -2.04
C THR A 573 39.82 32.03 -2.51
N ARG A 574 39.80 31.22 -3.57
CA ARG A 574 40.99 30.60 -4.16
C ARG A 574 40.90 30.62 -5.69
N PRO A 575 41.98 30.97 -6.43
CA PRO A 575 41.97 30.98 -7.90
C PRO A 575 41.65 29.62 -8.53
N GLU A 576 41.94 28.53 -7.81
CA GLU A 576 41.65 27.17 -8.27
C GLU A 576 40.15 26.84 -8.31
N VAL A 577 39.30 27.63 -7.64
CA VAL A 577 37.84 27.44 -7.64
C VAL A 577 37.23 28.28 -8.77
N THR A 578 36.87 27.63 -9.87
CA THR A 578 36.27 28.26 -11.06
C THR A 578 34.77 28.52 -10.94
N ILE A 579 34.06 27.66 -10.24
CA ILE A 579 32.64 27.82 -9.90
C ILE A 579 32.54 27.54 -8.40
N GLY A 580 32.14 28.54 -7.63
CA GLY A 580 32.07 28.47 -6.17
C GLY A 580 30.82 29.17 -5.62
N LEU A 581 30.89 29.66 -4.38
CA LEU A 581 29.75 30.28 -3.67
C LEU A 581 29.25 31.60 -4.29
N ASP A 582 30.03 32.20 -5.18
CA ASP A 582 29.68 33.40 -5.95
C ASP A 582 28.86 33.08 -7.21
N ALA A 583 28.72 31.80 -7.57
CA ALA A 583 27.85 31.30 -8.61
C ALA A 583 26.57 30.68 -8.01
N PRO A 584 25.46 30.60 -8.77
CA PRO A 584 24.20 30.03 -8.30
C PRO A 584 24.16 28.49 -8.33
N ASP A 585 25.18 27.84 -8.91
CA ASP A 585 25.23 26.39 -9.10
C ASP A 585 25.49 25.62 -7.78
N ASP A 586 24.82 24.47 -7.62
CA ASP A 586 24.89 23.65 -6.40
C ASP A 586 26.14 22.73 -6.36
N CYS A 587 26.90 22.66 -7.45
CA CYS A 587 28.15 21.92 -7.55
C CYS A 587 29.33 22.85 -7.88
N ALA A 588 30.38 22.78 -7.07
CA ALA A 588 31.58 23.58 -7.23
C ALA A 588 32.53 22.94 -8.25
N VAL A 589 33.25 23.75 -9.02
CA VAL A 589 34.25 23.28 -9.99
C VAL A 589 35.63 23.82 -9.65
N ILE A 590 36.57 22.89 -9.46
CA ILE A 590 37.95 23.16 -9.04
C ILE A 590 38.91 22.71 -10.15
N THR A 591 39.94 23.49 -10.37
CA THR A 591 41.06 23.18 -11.28
C THR A 591 42.30 22.85 -10.46
N PHE A 592 43.02 21.79 -10.81
CA PHE A 592 44.34 21.52 -10.25
C PHE A 592 45.42 21.83 -11.30
N GLY A 593 46.25 22.85 -11.04
CA GLY A 593 47.30 23.31 -11.96
C GLY A 593 48.35 22.25 -12.33
N ASP A 594 48.95 22.41 -13.51
CA ASP A 594 50.04 21.61 -14.12
C ASP A 594 49.89 20.07 -14.15
N THR A 595 48.69 19.54 -13.95
CA THR A 595 48.40 18.15 -14.31
C THR A 595 48.25 18.06 -15.84
N LYS A 596 48.97 17.12 -16.47
CA LYS A 596 49.18 16.97 -17.94
C LYS A 596 47.92 16.87 -18.83
N GLN A 597 46.71 17.07 -18.30
CA GLN A 597 45.44 16.85 -19.00
C GLN A 597 44.37 17.94 -18.81
N GLY A 598 44.55 18.93 -17.92
CA GLY A 598 43.61 20.07 -17.80
C GLY A 598 42.17 19.73 -17.36
N ALA A 599 41.95 18.55 -16.76
CA ALA A 599 40.63 18.12 -16.29
C ALA A 599 40.19 18.92 -15.05
N LEU A 600 38.88 19.16 -14.94
CA LEU A 600 38.27 19.87 -13.81
C LEU A 600 37.64 18.86 -12.85
N VAL A 601 37.57 19.23 -11.58
CA VAL A 601 36.94 18.44 -10.52
C VAL A 601 35.65 19.12 -10.10
N ALA A 602 34.53 18.40 -10.20
CA ALA A 602 33.23 18.83 -9.71
C ALA A 602 33.03 18.28 -8.29
N GLN A 603 32.52 19.08 -7.35
CA GLN A 603 32.22 18.64 -5.98
C GLN A 603 30.82 19.09 -5.53
N THR A 604 30.03 18.16 -4.98
CA THR A 604 28.72 18.46 -4.39
C THR A 604 28.54 17.70 -3.07
N VAL A 605 27.58 18.13 -2.27
CA VAL A 605 27.10 17.42 -1.09
C VAL A 605 25.60 17.63 -0.91
N ASP A 606 24.87 16.54 -0.72
CA ASP A 606 23.48 16.56 -0.33
C ASP A 606 23.26 15.66 0.89
N PHE A 607 22.41 16.11 1.81
CA PHE A 607 22.07 15.40 3.03
C PHE A 607 20.63 15.68 3.43
N PHE A 608 19.83 14.64 3.64
CA PHE A 608 18.46 14.81 4.09
C PHE A 608 17.95 13.65 4.92
N ARG A 609 16.88 13.93 5.67
CA ARG A 609 16.14 12.96 6.47
C ARG A 609 15.28 12.06 5.59
N SER A 610 15.12 10.79 5.97
CA SER A 610 14.22 9.89 5.27
C SER A 610 12.77 10.37 5.26
N PHE A 611 12.12 10.14 4.13
CA PHE A 611 10.70 10.39 3.89
C PHE A 611 9.95 9.08 3.52
N ILE A 612 10.66 7.96 3.51
CA ILE A 612 10.15 6.60 3.27
C ILE A 612 10.75 5.63 4.29
N ASP A 613 10.02 4.57 4.61
CA ASP A 613 10.44 3.65 5.68
C ASP A 613 11.39 2.54 5.22
N ASP A 614 11.51 2.30 3.90
CA ASP A 614 12.45 1.34 3.31
C ASP A 614 13.87 1.95 3.18
N PRO A 615 14.85 1.53 4.00
CA PRO A 615 16.18 2.11 3.99
C PRO A 615 16.93 1.84 2.68
N PHE A 616 16.67 0.73 2.00
CA PHE A 616 17.33 0.39 0.75
C PHE A 616 16.95 1.36 -0.36
N VAL A 617 15.64 1.55 -0.57
CA VAL A 617 15.11 2.50 -1.55
C VAL A 617 15.50 3.94 -1.16
N PHE A 618 15.52 4.26 0.14
CA PHE A 618 16.02 5.56 0.61
C PHE A 618 17.48 5.79 0.23
N GLY A 619 18.34 4.78 0.43
CA GLY A 619 19.74 4.80 0.01
C GLY A 619 19.90 5.04 -1.50
N GLN A 620 19.07 4.40 -2.31
CA GLN A 620 19.06 4.61 -3.76
C GLN A 620 18.67 6.04 -4.12
N ILE A 621 17.56 6.55 -3.57
CA ILE A 621 17.07 7.90 -3.88
C ILE A 621 18.06 8.98 -3.40
N ALA A 622 18.61 8.85 -2.19
CA ALA A 622 19.59 9.80 -1.66
C ALA A 622 20.87 9.83 -2.51
N THR A 623 21.33 8.67 -2.96
CA THR A 623 22.49 8.60 -3.86
C THR A 623 22.19 9.22 -5.21
N ASN A 624 21.05 8.88 -5.81
CA ASN A 624 20.65 9.45 -7.10
C ASN A 624 20.50 10.98 -7.03
N HIS A 625 19.96 11.49 -5.92
CA HIS A 625 19.87 12.92 -5.67
C HIS A 625 21.25 13.56 -5.59
N ALA A 626 22.16 13.04 -4.77
CA ALA A 626 23.50 13.60 -4.61
C ALA A 626 24.36 13.52 -5.89
N LEU A 627 24.13 12.53 -6.75
CA LEU A 627 24.79 12.45 -8.07
C LEU A 627 24.23 13.47 -9.07
N SER A 628 22.99 13.94 -8.86
CA SER A 628 22.25 14.79 -9.80
C SER A 628 22.94 16.13 -10.06
N ASP A 629 23.50 16.80 -9.04
CA ASP A 629 24.20 18.07 -9.26
C ASP A 629 25.44 17.90 -10.16
N CYS A 630 26.21 16.82 -9.95
CA CYS A 630 27.33 16.50 -10.84
C CYS A 630 26.85 16.23 -12.27
N HIS A 631 25.76 15.47 -12.43
CA HIS A 631 25.18 15.20 -13.74
C HIS A 631 24.67 16.49 -14.40
N ALA A 632 24.00 17.38 -13.70
CA ALA A 632 23.50 18.65 -14.25
C ALA A 632 24.63 19.49 -14.89
N MET A 633 25.85 19.42 -14.34
CA MET A 633 27.05 20.05 -14.89
C MET A 633 27.78 19.23 -15.96
N CYS A 634 27.25 18.06 -16.33
CA CYS A 634 27.86 17.09 -17.24
C CYS A 634 29.19 16.52 -16.74
N ALA A 635 29.39 16.47 -15.42
CA ALA A 635 30.51 15.80 -14.80
C ALA A 635 30.26 14.29 -14.68
N VAL A 636 31.33 13.50 -14.80
CA VAL A 636 31.31 12.06 -14.56
C VAL A 636 31.68 11.82 -13.10
N PRO A 637 30.77 11.31 -12.24
CA PRO A 637 31.08 11.00 -10.84
C PRO A 637 32.22 9.97 -10.73
N ILE A 638 33.18 10.18 -9.84
CA ILE A 638 34.32 9.27 -9.61
C ILE A 638 34.27 8.66 -8.22
N SER A 639 34.02 9.47 -7.20
CA SER A 639 34.05 9.01 -5.81
C SER A 639 32.98 9.68 -4.96
N ALA A 640 32.47 8.96 -3.97
CA ALA A 640 31.53 9.45 -2.98
C ALA A 640 31.94 9.12 -1.55
N MET A 641 31.60 9.98 -0.59
CA MET A 641 31.71 9.75 0.84
C MET A 641 30.33 9.85 1.50
N ALA A 642 29.94 8.84 2.28
CA ALA A 642 28.61 8.78 2.90
C ALA A 642 28.59 9.37 4.32
N ILE A 643 27.52 10.09 4.66
CA ILE A 643 27.22 10.55 6.03
C ILE A 643 25.85 9.95 6.41
N ALA A 644 25.85 9.05 7.39
CA ALA A 644 24.66 8.29 7.77
C ALA A 644 24.24 8.57 9.23
N VAL A 645 22.93 8.72 9.45
CA VAL A 645 22.32 8.75 10.79
C VAL A 645 21.35 7.58 10.88
N VAL A 646 21.54 6.69 11.85
CA VAL A 646 20.68 5.51 12.06
C VAL A 646 19.88 5.66 13.35
N PRO A 647 18.58 5.31 13.38
CA PRO A 647 17.78 5.35 14.60
C PRO A 647 18.32 4.47 15.73
N PHE A 648 18.12 4.90 16.98
CA PHE A 648 18.46 4.11 18.17
C PHE A 648 17.71 2.76 18.18
N ALA A 649 18.44 1.66 18.20
CA ALA A 649 17.92 0.31 18.27
C ALA A 649 18.97 -0.67 18.81
N SER A 650 18.62 -1.95 18.96
CA SER A 650 19.61 -3.00 19.22
C SER A 650 20.65 -3.08 18.09
N GLU A 651 21.88 -3.51 18.41
CA GLU A 651 22.99 -3.61 17.46
C GLU A 651 22.60 -4.37 16.19
N ALA A 652 21.83 -5.45 16.33
CA ALA A 652 21.35 -6.26 15.20
C ALA A 652 20.40 -5.47 14.27
N ILE A 653 19.50 -4.65 14.83
CA ILE A 653 18.59 -3.79 14.04
C ILE A 653 19.36 -2.65 13.37
N VAL A 654 20.32 -2.04 14.08
CA VAL A 654 21.19 -1.00 13.53
C VAL A 654 22.01 -1.57 12.36
N GLN A 655 22.64 -2.73 12.54
CA GLN A 655 23.39 -3.43 11.49
C GLN A 655 22.49 -3.76 10.29
N GLY A 656 21.29 -4.30 10.52
CA GLY A 656 20.34 -4.60 9.45
C GLY A 656 19.91 -3.36 8.68
N THR A 657 19.55 -2.29 9.39
CA THR A 657 19.13 -1.02 8.79
C THR A 657 20.25 -0.37 7.97
N LEU A 658 21.47 -0.34 8.52
CA LEU A 658 22.64 0.20 7.82
C LEU A 658 23.01 -0.65 6.60
N SER A 659 22.93 -1.98 6.70
CA SER A 659 23.19 -2.89 5.56
C SER A 659 22.21 -2.63 4.43
N GLN A 660 20.90 -2.53 4.73
CA GLN A 660 19.88 -2.17 3.73
C GLN A 660 20.18 -0.81 3.08
N MET A 661 20.40 0.22 3.90
CA MET A 661 20.64 1.58 3.40
C MET A 661 21.89 1.67 2.52
N MET A 662 23.01 1.11 2.97
CA MET A 662 24.25 1.11 2.21
C MET A 662 24.20 0.19 0.99
N GLY A 663 23.41 -0.89 1.03
CA GLY A 663 23.11 -1.70 -0.15
C GLY A 663 22.47 -0.87 -1.27
N GLY A 664 21.49 -0.02 -0.92
CA GLY A 664 20.88 0.91 -1.86
C GLY A 664 21.85 1.95 -2.41
N VAL A 665 22.73 2.49 -1.55
CA VAL A 665 23.81 3.40 -1.96
C VAL A 665 24.74 2.73 -2.97
N CYS A 666 25.27 1.56 -2.63
CA CYS A 666 26.20 0.82 -3.48
C CYS A 666 25.57 0.40 -4.82
N SER A 667 24.27 0.08 -4.84
CA SER A 667 23.54 -0.21 -6.07
C SER A 667 23.58 0.97 -7.04
N MET A 668 23.26 2.18 -6.60
CA MET A 668 23.26 3.37 -7.47
C MET A 668 24.66 3.83 -7.83
N LEU A 669 25.61 3.79 -6.89
CA LEU A 669 27.00 4.13 -7.16
C LEU A 669 27.63 3.18 -8.20
N ARG A 670 27.34 1.88 -8.14
CA ARG A 670 27.79 0.90 -9.14
C ARG A 670 27.20 1.22 -10.52
N ALA A 671 25.92 1.56 -10.60
CA ALA A 671 25.26 1.91 -11.85
C ALA A 671 25.89 3.15 -12.53
N SER A 672 26.39 4.11 -11.75
CA SER A 672 27.09 5.32 -12.24
C SER A 672 28.62 5.21 -12.20
N ASN A 673 29.18 3.99 -12.03
CA ASN A 673 30.63 3.75 -11.96
C ASN A 673 31.39 4.68 -10.98
N CYS A 674 30.76 4.98 -9.84
CA CYS A 674 31.28 5.86 -8.80
C CYS A 674 31.74 5.04 -7.58
N ALA A 675 32.93 5.30 -7.07
CA ALA A 675 33.48 4.56 -5.94
C ALA A 675 33.02 5.13 -4.59
N LEU A 676 32.46 4.32 -3.71
CA LEU A 676 32.31 4.68 -2.30
C LEU A 676 33.68 4.59 -1.61
N VAL A 677 34.29 5.73 -1.26
CA VAL A 677 35.68 5.78 -0.76
C VAL A 677 35.80 6.01 0.75
N GLY A 678 34.69 6.30 1.43
CA GLY A 678 34.67 6.51 2.87
C GLY A 678 33.33 7.02 3.37
N GLY A 679 33.29 7.39 4.65
CA GLY A 679 32.11 7.96 5.26
C GLY A 679 32.18 8.07 6.76
N HIS A 680 31.09 8.56 7.36
CA HIS A 680 30.88 8.62 8.79
C HIS A 680 29.45 8.22 9.13
N SER A 681 29.25 7.59 10.29
CA SER A 681 27.93 7.20 10.78
C SER A 681 27.76 7.56 12.24
N CYS A 682 26.57 8.02 12.61
CA CYS A 682 26.18 8.19 14.00
C CYS A 682 24.75 7.70 14.26
N GLU A 683 24.39 7.56 15.53
CA GLU A 683 23.01 7.30 15.94
C GLU A 683 22.25 8.61 16.16
N GLY A 684 20.96 8.62 15.84
CA GLY A 684 20.09 9.78 16.02
C GLY A 684 18.63 9.40 16.09
N LYS A 685 17.74 10.40 16.17
CA LYS A 685 16.29 10.13 16.27
C LYS A 685 15.71 9.63 14.94
N GLU A 686 16.19 10.15 13.82
CA GLU A 686 15.58 9.94 12.51
C GLU A 686 16.61 9.47 11.50
N LEU A 687 16.25 8.45 10.71
CA LEU A 687 17.10 7.92 9.63
C LEU A 687 17.42 9.05 8.65
N SER A 688 18.71 9.29 8.40
CA SER A 688 19.17 10.34 7.49
C SER A 688 20.40 9.86 6.72
N LEU A 689 20.56 10.35 5.50
CA LEU A 689 21.67 10.00 4.64
C LEU A 689 22.06 11.20 3.79
N GLY A 690 23.36 11.33 3.55
CA GLY A 690 23.90 12.22 2.56
C GLY A 690 25.17 11.67 1.96
N LEU A 691 25.52 12.19 0.80
CA LEU A 691 26.76 11.86 0.11
C LEU A 691 27.45 13.14 -0.33
N SER A 692 28.76 13.21 -0.09
CA SER A 692 29.62 14.13 -0.83
C SER A 692 30.13 13.40 -2.06
N VAL A 693 29.96 13.99 -3.24
CA VAL A 693 30.36 13.41 -4.52
C VAL A 693 31.45 14.27 -5.14
N SER A 694 32.49 13.62 -5.67
CA SER A 694 33.50 14.23 -6.52
C SER A 694 33.45 13.60 -7.91
N GLY A 695 33.34 14.44 -8.94
CA GLY A 695 33.33 14.05 -10.34
C GLY A 695 34.45 14.70 -11.14
N SER A 696 34.70 14.18 -12.34
CA SER A 696 35.61 14.79 -13.31
C SER A 696 34.87 15.35 -14.51
N ILE A 697 35.38 16.46 -15.04
CA ILE A 697 35.00 17.02 -16.32
C ILE A 697 36.25 17.00 -17.22
N PRO A 698 36.22 16.30 -18.37
CA PRO A 698 37.33 16.30 -19.31
C PRO A 698 37.68 17.70 -19.79
N ALA A 699 38.96 17.97 -20.05
CA ALA A 699 39.39 19.27 -20.57
C ALA A 699 38.70 19.60 -21.89
N GLY A 700 38.21 20.84 -21.99
CA GLY A 700 37.49 21.33 -23.18
C GLY A 700 36.10 20.74 -23.36
N ALA A 701 35.63 19.86 -22.48
CA ALA A 701 34.24 19.42 -22.48
C ALA A 701 33.31 20.59 -22.12
N LYS A 702 32.15 20.62 -22.76
CA LYS A 702 31.12 21.62 -22.46
C LYS A 702 30.52 21.35 -21.07
N ILE A 703 30.59 22.37 -20.22
CA ILE A 703 29.92 22.42 -18.91
C ILE A 703 28.59 23.11 -19.11
N LEU A 704 27.53 22.55 -18.53
CA LEU A 704 26.25 23.25 -18.40
C LEU A 704 26.18 23.83 -17.00
N THR A 705 25.77 25.08 -16.88
CA THR A 705 25.52 25.73 -15.60
C THR A 705 24.08 26.25 -15.61
N LYS A 706 23.63 26.83 -14.49
CA LYS A 706 22.36 27.59 -14.44
C LYS A 706 22.39 28.81 -15.38
N GLY A 707 23.58 29.31 -15.72
CA GLY A 707 23.78 30.39 -16.68
C GLY A 707 23.94 29.91 -18.12
N GLY A 708 23.95 30.84 -19.08
CA GLY A 708 24.19 30.55 -20.50
C GLY A 708 22.95 30.41 -21.37
N THR A 709 21.76 30.51 -20.76
CA THR A 709 20.48 30.52 -21.49
C THR A 709 20.44 31.67 -22.51
N LYS A 710 19.90 31.41 -23.70
CA LYS A 710 19.79 32.40 -24.79
C LYS A 710 18.34 32.74 -25.11
N GLU A 711 18.14 33.93 -25.66
CA GLU A 711 16.84 34.33 -26.21
C GLU A 711 16.43 33.38 -27.35
N GLY A 712 15.17 32.95 -27.34
CA GLY A 712 14.61 32.05 -28.35
C GLY A 712 14.82 30.56 -28.05
N ASP A 713 15.58 30.21 -27.00
CA ASP A 713 15.65 28.84 -26.50
C ASP A 713 14.29 28.36 -26.01
N VAL A 714 14.08 27.05 -26.06
CA VAL A 714 12.95 26.39 -25.41
C VAL A 714 13.34 25.94 -24.01
N LEU A 715 12.35 25.80 -23.13
CA LEU A 715 12.51 25.30 -21.77
C LEU A 715 11.95 23.88 -21.69
N VAL A 716 12.75 22.91 -21.23
CA VAL A 716 12.39 21.50 -21.16
C VAL A 716 12.57 20.98 -19.74
N VAL A 717 11.63 20.16 -19.27
CA VAL A 717 11.82 19.30 -18.09
C VAL A 717 11.92 17.85 -18.51
N THR A 718 12.74 17.07 -17.80
CA THR A 718 12.97 15.64 -18.14
C THR A 718 12.13 14.66 -17.33
N LYS A 719 11.57 15.12 -16.19
CA LYS A 719 10.66 14.33 -15.34
C LYS A 719 9.47 15.18 -14.90
N ALA A 720 8.39 14.50 -14.53
CA ALA A 720 7.22 15.13 -13.93
C ALA A 720 7.48 15.64 -12.51
N ILE A 721 6.78 16.69 -12.09
CA ILE A 721 6.87 17.26 -10.74
C ILE A 721 5.75 16.78 -9.82
N GLY A 722 5.98 16.87 -8.50
CA GLY A 722 4.99 16.56 -7.46
C GLY A 722 5.48 15.61 -6.37
N THR A 723 6.78 15.30 -6.29
CA THR A 723 7.28 14.33 -5.31
C THR A 723 7.10 14.83 -3.87
N GLY A 724 7.25 16.13 -3.62
CA GLY A 724 7.16 16.72 -2.29
C GLY A 724 5.75 16.66 -1.72
N VAL A 725 4.75 17.01 -2.52
CA VAL A 725 3.35 16.98 -2.09
C VAL A 725 2.85 15.55 -1.87
N ILE A 726 3.27 14.58 -2.71
CA ILE A 726 2.92 13.17 -2.54
C ILE A 726 3.55 12.61 -1.27
N ALA A 727 4.83 12.91 -1.00
CA ALA A 727 5.48 12.53 0.26
C ALA A 727 4.77 13.15 1.48
N ALA A 728 4.39 14.43 1.41
CA ALA A 728 3.63 15.08 2.47
C ALA A 728 2.25 14.45 2.70
N ALA A 729 1.56 14.05 1.63
CA ALA A 729 0.30 13.33 1.70
C ALA A 729 0.48 11.92 2.28
N ASN A 730 1.55 11.20 1.90
CA ASN A 730 1.86 9.89 2.46
C ASN A 730 2.09 9.98 3.97
N MET A 731 2.94 10.89 4.45
CA MET A 731 3.18 11.08 5.89
C MET A 731 1.89 11.39 6.70
N ARG A 732 0.83 11.85 6.03
CA ARG A 732 -0.49 12.14 6.63
C ARG A 732 -1.53 11.02 6.39
N VAL A 733 -1.14 9.90 5.79
CA VAL A 733 -2.02 8.77 5.43
C VAL A 733 -3.10 9.19 4.40
N LEU A 734 -2.83 10.21 3.59
CA LEU A 734 -3.75 10.77 2.59
C LEU A 734 -3.41 10.37 1.15
N ALA A 735 -2.18 9.95 0.87
CA ALA A 735 -1.79 9.47 -0.46
C ALA A 735 -2.37 8.08 -0.72
N LYS A 736 -2.68 7.77 -1.99
CA LYS A 736 -2.90 6.39 -2.45
C LYS A 736 -1.55 5.70 -2.63
N GLY A 737 -1.45 4.41 -2.34
CA GLY A 737 -0.22 3.63 -2.49
C GLY A 737 0.36 3.70 -3.91
N THR A 738 -0.48 3.69 -4.93
CA THR A 738 -0.09 3.83 -6.34
C THR A 738 0.53 5.19 -6.67
N TRP A 739 0.13 6.27 -6.00
CA TRP A 739 0.75 7.59 -6.16
C TRP A 739 2.15 7.62 -5.57
N VAL A 740 2.32 7.01 -4.38
CA VAL A 740 3.62 6.90 -3.72
C VAL A 740 4.58 6.02 -4.52
N GLU A 741 4.10 4.87 -5.02
CA GLU A 741 4.86 3.99 -5.90
C GLU A 741 5.33 4.73 -7.16
N GLY A 742 4.45 5.48 -7.83
CA GLY A 742 4.80 6.29 -9.00
C GLY A 742 5.86 7.36 -8.70
N ALA A 743 5.76 8.03 -7.55
CA ALA A 743 6.76 9.01 -7.11
C ALA A 743 8.11 8.35 -6.83
N ILE A 744 8.14 7.21 -6.13
CA ILE A 744 9.37 6.43 -5.87
C ILE A 744 10.02 6.02 -7.19
N LYS A 745 9.25 5.45 -8.13
CA LYS A 745 9.76 5.08 -9.45
C LYS A 745 10.41 6.26 -10.16
N SER A 746 9.79 7.44 -10.14
CA SER A 746 10.36 8.67 -10.72
C SER A 746 11.67 9.11 -10.06
N MET A 747 11.77 8.97 -8.73
CA MET A 747 12.97 9.34 -7.95
C MET A 747 14.15 8.37 -8.15
N LEU A 748 13.89 7.12 -8.53
CA LEU A 748 14.93 6.12 -8.81
C LEU A 748 15.56 6.27 -10.20
N VAL A 749 14.93 7.01 -11.12
CA VAL A 749 15.49 7.24 -12.48
C VAL A 749 16.65 8.24 -12.40
N SER A 750 17.82 7.90 -12.96
CA SER A 750 19.00 8.78 -12.95
C SER A 750 18.85 10.00 -13.87
N ASN A 751 19.55 11.10 -13.54
CA ASN A 751 19.68 12.27 -14.42
C ASN A 751 20.93 12.22 -15.32
N GLU A 752 21.75 11.17 -15.23
CA GLU A 752 22.99 10.98 -15.98
C GLU A 752 22.78 11.06 -17.50
N LYS A 753 21.98 10.14 -18.06
CA LYS A 753 21.71 10.09 -19.51
C LYS A 753 21.09 11.40 -20.02
N PRO A 754 20.06 11.98 -19.39
CA PRO A 754 19.50 13.26 -19.78
C PRO A 754 20.51 14.39 -19.88
N ALA A 755 21.43 14.49 -18.92
CA ALA A 755 22.43 15.55 -18.90
C ALA A 755 23.40 15.44 -20.08
N PHE A 756 23.93 14.24 -20.34
CA PHE A 756 24.83 14.03 -21.48
C PHE A 756 24.12 14.21 -22.82
N LEU A 757 22.87 13.76 -22.94
CA LEU A 757 22.06 14.02 -24.13
C LEU A 757 21.81 15.52 -24.33
N ALA A 758 21.59 16.28 -23.26
CA ALA A 758 21.41 17.72 -23.33
C ALA A 758 22.69 18.41 -23.83
N ARG A 759 23.85 18.06 -23.26
CA ARG A 759 25.17 18.54 -23.70
C ARG A 759 25.40 18.30 -25.19
N ASP A 760 25.13 17.07 -25.64
CA ASP A 760 25.40 16.60 -27.00
C ASP A 760 24.37 17.11 -28.03
N ASN A 761 23.26 17.72 -27.58
CA ASN A 761 22.24 18.36 -28.43
C ASN A 761 22.11 19.86 -28.14
N ASN A 762 23.26 20.52 -27.96
CA ASN A 762 23.39 21.98 -27.92
C ASN A 762 22.67 22.71 -26.77
N ALA A 763 22.32 22.04 -25.67
CA ALA A 763 21.74 22.71 -24.51
C ALA A 763 22.58 23.90 -24.04
N THR A 764 21.94 25.01 -23.72
CA THR A 764 22.59 26.29 -23.41
C THR A 764 22.77 26.48 -21.91
N ALA A 765 21.84 25.96 -21.10
CA ALA A 765 21.93 25.89 -19.64
C ALA A 765 21.20 24.65 -19.09
N CYS A 766 21.56 24.23 -17.89
CA CYS A 766 20.94 23.09 -17.21
C CYS A 766 21.03 23.24 -15.70
N THR A 767 20.00 22.77 -15.00
CA THR A 767 20.00 22.51 -13.55
C THR A 767 19.13 21.32 -13.27
N ASP A 768 19.29 20.66 -12.14
CA ASP A 768 18.28 19.75 -11.64
C ASP A 768 17.21 20.48 -10.82
N VAL A 769 16.02 19.89 -10.73
CA VAL A 769 14.88 20.47 -10.00
C VAL A 769 14.77 19.78 -8.66
N THR A 770 15.03 20.53 -7.59
CA THR A 770 15.12 20.01 -6.21
C THR A 770 14.30 20.85 -5.22
N GLY A 771 14.86 21.24 -4.07
CA GLY A 771 14.14 21.79 -2.91
C GLY A 771 13.41 23.12 -3.15
N PHE A 772 13.87 23.96 -4.07
CA PHE A 772 13.19 25.24 -4.37
C PHE A 772 12.03 25.11 -5.36
N GLY A 773 11.76 23.89 -5.84
CA GLY A 773 10.74 23.62 -6.85
C GLY A 773 11.12 24.15 -8.23
N LEU A 774 10.26 23.90 -9.21
CA LEU A 774 10.51 24.26 -10.61
C LEU A 774 10.73 25.77 -10.78
N ILE A 775 9.90 26.59 -10.11
CA ILE A 775 9.99 28.05 -10.22
C ILE A 775 11.24 28.61 -9.57
N GLY A 776 11.67 28.06 -8.43
CA GLY A 776 12.89 28.54 -7.77
C GLY A 776 14.12 28.38 -8.65
N HIS A 777 14.28 27.19 -9.23
CA HIS A 777 15.37 26.88 -10.15
C HIS A 777 15.28 27.67 -11.47
N LEU A 778 14.07 27.84 -12.02
CA LEU A 778 13.89 28.67 -13.21
C LEU A 778 14.26 30.14 -12.98
N ILE A 779 13.91 30.71 -11.82
CA ILE A 779 14.27 32.08 -11.46
C ILE A 779 15.79 32.24 -11.39
N GLU A 780 16.51 31.29 -10.78
CA GLU A 780 17.98 31.31 -10.72
C GLU A 780 18.61 31.33 -12.12
N MET A 781 18.11 30.51 -13.04
CA MET A 781 18.58 30.51 -14.43
C MET A 781 18.32 31.84 -15.14
N MET A 782 17.13 32.44 -14.92
CA MET A 782 16.76 33.73 -15.51
C MET A 782 17.56 34.89 -14.92
N ASP A 783 17.88 34.84 -13.63
CA ASP A 783 18.75 35.81 -12.96
C ASP A 783 20.17 35.73 -13.50
N ALA A 784 20.75 34.53 -13.58
CA ALA A 784 22.09 34.31 -14.12
C ALA A 784 22.24 34.75 -15.58
N SER A 785 21.17 34.63 -16.37
CA SER A 785 21.20 34.96 -17.81
C SER A 785 20.64 36.36 -18.12
N GLY A 786 20.02 37.04 -17.15
CA GLY A 786 19.38 38.34 -17.36
C GLY A 786 18.18 38.31 -18.32
N LEU A 787 17.46 37.18 -18.42
CA LEU A 787 16.36 36.94 -19.36
C LEU A 787 15.02 36.71 -18.64
N CYS A 788 13.96 36.39 -19.40
CA CYS A 788 12.64 36.05 -18.88
C CYS A 788 12.13 34.75 -19.53
N ALA A 789 11.46 33.90 -18.76
CA ALA A 789 10.82 32.69 -19.26
C ALA A 789 9.32 32.88 -19.45
N HIS A 790 8.78 32.40 -20.57
CA HIS A 790 7.35 32.20 -20.76
C HIS A 790 7.05 30.72 -20.52
N LEU A 791 6.39 30.43 -19.40
CA LEU A 791 6.09 29.07 -18.93
C LEU A 791 4.63 28.71 -19.25
N SER A 792 4.40 27.66 -20.01
CA SER A 792 3.05 27.14 -20.24
C SER A 792 2.66 26.20 -19.12
N LEU A 793 1.66 26.58 -18.33
CA LEU A 793 1.27 25.83 -17.13
C LEU A 793 0.70 24.45 -17.47
N ASP A 794 -0.14 24.38 -18.52
CA ASP A 794 -0.79 23.14 -18.95
C ASP A 794 0.22 22.13 -19.56
N ASP A 795 1.40 22.61 -19.94
CA ASP A 795 2.45 21.76 -20.48
C ASP A 795 3.35 21.14 -19.41
N VAL A 796 3.31 21.60 -18.15
CA VAL A 796 4.13 21.05 -17.08
C VAL A 796 3.66 19.63 -16.71
N PRO A 797 4.49 18.59 -16.90
CA PRO A 797 4.11 17.23 -16.55
C PRO A 797 4.01 17.06 -15.03
N LEU A 798 2.91 16.48 -14.55
CA LEU A 798 2.63 16.24 -13.14
C LEU A 798 2.63 14.74 -12.83
N LEU A 799 3.14 14.36 -11.66
CA LEU A 799 3.00 13.00 -11.14
C LEU A 799 1.53 12.71 -10.81
N GLN A 800 1.13 11.45 -11.01
CA GLN A 800 -0.23 11.02 -10.67
C GLN A 800 -0.52 11.27 -9.18
N GLY A 801 -1.66 11.89 -8.91
CA GLY A 801 -2.09 12.22 -7.55
C GLY A 801 -1.58 13.56 -7.00
N ALA A 802 -0.56 14.19 -7.61
CA ALA A 802 -0.01 15.45 -7.12
C ALA A 802 -1.06 16.57 -7.08
N GLN A 803 -1.83 16.71 -8.16
CA GLN A 803 -2.96 17.65 -8.24
C GLN A 803 -4.02 17.34 -7.18
N ASN A 804 -4.42 16.07 -7.03
CA ASN A 804 -5.42 15.67 -6.05
C ASN A 804 -5.00 15.98 -4.61
N CYS A 805 -3.70 15.86 -4.29
CA CYS A 805 -3.19 16.23 -2.98
C CYS A 805 -3.33 17.74 -2.72
N VAL A 806 -3.03 18.58 -3.71
CA VAL A 806 -3.20 20.04 -3.60
C VAL A 806 -4.66 20.43 -3.46
N GLU A 807 -5.55 19.82 -4.26
CA GLU A 807 -7.01 20.02 -4.17
C GLU A 807 -7.55 19.62 -2.79
N ALA A 808 -6.94 18.61 -2.15
CA ALA A 808 -7.23 18.21 -0.77
C ALA A 808 -6.57 19.12 0.30
N GLY A 809 -5.92 20.23 -0.10
CA GLY A 809 -5.26 21.18 0.80
C GLY A 809 -3.95 20.68 1.39
N VAL A 810 -3.33 19.65 0.80
CA VAL A 810 -2.03 19.12 1.24
C VAL A 810 -0.90 19.87 0.53
N PHE A 811 0.06 20.33 1.33
CA PHE A 811 1.29 20.97 0.86
C PHE A 811 2.47 20.45 1.68
N SER A 812 3.63 20.36 1.04
CA SER A 812 4.90 20.02 1.68
C SER A 812 5.42 21.17 2.56
N SER A 813 6.27 20.88 3.54
CA SER A 813 6.67 21.86 4.56
C SER A 813 7.47 23.06 4.03
N LEU A 814 8.19 22.91 2.91
CA LEU A 814 8.97 23.99 2.30
C LEU A 814 8.17 24.83 1.30
N GLN A 815 7.06 24.29 0.77
CA GLN A 815 6.25 24.96 -0.24
C GLN A 815 5.74 26.36 0.20
N PRO A 816 5.28 26.58 1.45
CA PRO A 816 4.87 27.91 1.90
C PRO A 816 5.99 28.96 1.85
N GLN A 817 7.26 28.54 1.97
CA GLN A 817 8.40 29.44 1.82
C GLN A 817 8.71 29.67 0.33
N ASN A 818 8.64 28.63 -0.50
CA ASN A 818 8.84 28.73 -1.95
C ASN A 818 7.78 29.62 -2.63
N ILE A 819 6.52 29.59 -2.17
CA ILE A 819 5.45 30.49 -2.68
C ILE A 819 5.86 31.97 -2.66
N ARG A 820 6.75 32.39 -1.76
CA ARG A 820 7.23 33.78 -1.71
C ARG A 820 7.85 34.21 -3.02
N LEU A 821 8.42 33.29 -3.81
CA LEU A 821 9.00 33.52 -5.13
C LEU A 821 7.97 33.96 -6.18
N LYS A 822 6.65 33.92 -5.88
CA LYS A 822 5.60 34.42 -6.77
C LYS A 822 5.77 35.89 -7.20
N HIS A 823 6.51 36.69 -6.43
CA HIS A 823 6.80 38.09 -6.78
C HIS A 823 7.65 38.23 -8.05
N ALA A 824 8.38 37.18 -8.46
CA ALA A 824 9.13 37.15 -9.70
C ALA A 824 8.27 36.77 -10.92
N ILE A 825 6.98 36.45 -10.72
CA ILE A 825 6.03 36.05 -11.75
C ILE A 825 5.06 37.20 -12.05
N LYS A 826 5.01 37.64 -13.31
CA LYS A 826 4.24 38.83 -13.71
C LYS A 826 2.73 38.72 -13.44
N ASN A 827 2.13 37.60 -13.84
CA ASN A 827 0.68 37.38 -13.82
C ASN A 827 0.25 36.33 -12.78
N HIS A 828 0.97 36.28 -11.64
CA HIS A 828 0.72 35.27 -10.60
C HIS A 828 -0.72 35.29 -10.05
N ALA A 829 -1.38 36.45 -10.04
CA ALA A 829 -2.73 36.60 -9.49
C ALA A 829 -3.76 35.81 -10.30
N GLU A 830 -3.60 35.76 -11.63
CA GLU A 830 -4.50 35.07 -12.57
C GLU A 830 -4.51 33.55 -12.36
N TYR A 831 -3.38 32.96 -11.97
CA TYR A 831 -3.20 31.50 -11.87
C TYR A 831 -3.23 30.97 -10.44
N SER A 832 -3.24 31.84 -9.44
CA SER A 832 -3.07 31.46 -8.03
C SER A 832 -4.08 30.42 -7.50
N ALA A 833 -5.29 30.38 -8.05
CA ALA A 833 -6.33 29.41 -7.69
C ALA A 833 -6.13 28.02 -8.31
N ARG A 834 -5.28 27.89 -9.33
CA ARG A 834 -5.06 26.62 -10.04
C ARG A 834 -4.13 25.69 -9.21
N PRO A 835 -4.50 24.42 -8.98
CA PRO A 835 -3.64 23.46 -8.30
C PRO A 835 -2.26 23.29 -8.95
N GLU A 836 -2.20 23.31 -10.28
CA GLU A 836 -0.97 23.14 -11.07
C GLU A 836 0.01 24.28 -10.80
N TYR A 837 -0.51 25.50 -10.61
CA TYR A 837 0.31 26.66 -10.24
C TYR A 837 0.97 26.46 -8.88
N GLN A 838 0.27 25.88 -7.90
CA GLN A 838 0.82 25.63 -6.58
C GLN A 838 1.95 24.57 -6.60
N LEU A 839 1.86 23.60 -7.51
CA LEU A 839 2.86 22.55 -7.69
C LEU A 839 4.18 23.08 -8.24
N LEU A 840 4.18 24.21 -8.95
CA LEU A 840 5.41 24.85 -9.41
C LEU A 840 6.38 25.22 -8.27
N PHE A 841 5.86 25.40 -7.05
CA PHE A 841 6.60 25.72 -5.84
C PHE A 841 6.88 24.50 -4.96
N ASP A 842 6.40 23.32 -5.34
CA ASP A 842 6.60 22.10 -4.56
C ASP A 842 8.08 21.69 -4.58
N PRO A 843 8.76 21.53 -3.42
CA PRO A 843 10.08 20.91 -3.36
C PRO A 843 10.09 19.53 -4.02
N GLN A 844 11.03 19.32 -4.92
CA GLN A 844 11.27 18.02 -5.52
C GLN A 844 12.41 17.31 -4.79
N THR A 845 12.26 16.00 -4.58
CA THR A 845 13.35 15.11 -4.15
C THR A 845 13.72 14.26 -5.35
N ALA A 846 15.00 14.18 -5.71
CA ALA A 846 15.48 13.50 -6.92
C ALA A 846 14.66 13.81 -8.19
N GLY A 847 14.37 15.10 -8.41
CA GLY A 847 13.59 15.57 -9.57
C GLY A 847 14.31 15.40 -10.91
N GLY A 848 13.68 15.90 -11.97
CA GLY A 848 14.29 15.91 -13.31
C GLY A 848 15.27 17.06 -13.50
N LEU A 849 15.81 17.17 -14.72
CA LEU A 849 16.56 18.33 -15.17
C LEU A 849 15.62 19.37 -15.78
N LEU A 850 15.98 20.64 -15.59
CA LEU A 850 15.46 21.81 -16.29
C LEU A 850 16.52 22.28 -17.27
N VAL A 851 16.23 22.18 -18.56
CA VAL A 851 17.19 22.39 -19.65
C VAL A 851 16.69 23.51 -20.56
N THR A 852 17.59 24.41 -20.96
CA THR A 852 17.35 25.33 -22.07
C THR A 852 18.17 24.90 -23.29
N LEU A 853 17.58 24.96 -24.47
CA LEU A 853 18.25 24.59 -25.72
C LEU A 853 17.62 25.28 -26.94
N PRO A 854 18.34 25.39 -28.08
CA PRO A 854 17.80 26.00 -29.29
C PRO A 854 16.55 25.29 -29.78
N LYS A 855 15.53 26.05 -30.18
CA LYS A 855 14.23 25.51 -30.63
C LYS A 855 14.35 24.43 -31.72
N GLN A 856 15.31 24.58 -32.62
CA GLN A 856 15.53 23.63 -33.73
C GLN A 856 16.00 22.23 -33.28
N ASP A 857 16.61 22.13 -32.09
CA ASP A 857 17.15 20.88 -31.55
C ASP A 857 16.15 20.20 -30.59
N ALA A 858 15.06 20.88 -30.24
CA ALA A 858 14.11 20.48 -29.20
C ALA A 858 13.39 19.15 -29.50
N ASP A 859 12.80 19.00 -30.69
CA ASP A 859 12.03 17.81 -31.03
C ASP A 859 12.92 16.55 -31.09
N LYS A 860 14.14 16.70 -31.60
CA LYS A 860 15.16 15.64 -31.58
C LYS A 860 15.53 15.25 -30.16
N PHE A 861 15.78 16.23 -29.28
CA PHE A 861 16.10 15.98 -27.88
C PHE A 861 14.95 15.23 -27.18
N ILE A 862 13.70 15.66 -27.33
CA ILE A 862 12.53 14.98 -26.75
C ILE A 862 12.38 13.55 -27.27
N GLY A 863 12.61 13.32 -28.57
CA GLY A 863 12.63 11.97 -29.15
C GLY A 863 13.65 11.06 -28.45
N LEU A 864 14.90 11.51 -28.35
CA LEU A 864 15.97 10.78 -27.66
C LEU A 864 15.65 10.50 -26.18
N MET A 865 15.02 11.45 -25.50
CA MET A 865 14.60 11.27 -24.11
C MET A 865 13.56 10.15 -23.98
N ARG A 866 12.54 10.11 -24.85
CA ARG A 866 11.52 9.05 -24.85
C ARG A 866 12.10 7.68 -25.18
N ASP A 867 12.98 7.62 -26.18
CA ASP A 867 13.67 6.38 -26.56
C ASP A 867 14.53 5.81 -25.42
N ASN A 868 14.96 6.66 -24.47
CA ASN A 868 15.71 6.28 -23.28
C ASN A 868 14.84 6.14 -22.01
N GLY A 869 13.52 6.09 -22.15
CA GLY A 869 12.57 5.82 -21.05
C GLY A 869 12.08 7.06 -20.28
N TYR A 870 12.46 8.27 -20.68
CA TYR A 870 12.00 9.51 -20.05
C TYR A 870 10.71 10.02 -20.69
N ASN A 871 9.63 9.26 -20.51
CA ASN A 871 8.33 9.51 -21.16
C ASN A 871 7.68 10.85 -20.77
N HIS A 872 8.06 11.43 -19.63
CA HIS A 872 7.58 12.72 -19.16
C HIS A 872 8.40 13.91 -19.69
N ALA A 873 9.44 13.68 -20.49
CA ALA A 873 10.22 14.77 -21.07
C ALA A 873 9.33 15.64 -21.98
N LYS A 874 9.26 16.94 -21.69
CA LYS A 874 8.34 17.86 -22.37
C LYS A 874 8.88 19.29 -22.42
N ILE A 875 8.62 19.95 -23.55
CA ILE A 875 8.82 21.40 -23.68
C ILE A 875 7.71 22.09 -22.89
N ILE A 876 8.08 22.91 -21.92
CA ILE A 876 7.16 23.60 -21.00
C ILE A 876 7.16 25.11 -21.20
N GLY A 877 7.95 25.63 -22.13
CA GLY A 877 8.04 27.07 -22.32
C GLY A 877 9.12 27.50 -23.28
N ARG A 878 9.35 28.82 -23.32
CA ARG A 878 10.38 29.46 -24.15
C ARG A 878 11.01 30.65 -23.42
N ILE A 879 12.21 31.01 -23.87
CA ILE A 879 12.97 32.12 -23.32
C ILE A 879 12.80 33.36 -24.18
N ASN A 880 12.51 34.47 -23.52
CA ASN A 880 12.26 35.78 -24.08
C ASN A 880 13.22 36.82 -23.48
N LYS A 881 13.29 37.99 -24.12
CA LYS A 881 13.99 39.15 -23.55
C LYS A 881 13.43 39.51 -22.19
N LYS A 882 14.29 40.07 -21.34
CA LYS A 882 13.92 40.62 -20.05
C LYS A 882 12.74 41.58 -20.18
N THR A 883 11.77 41.42 -19.28
CA THR A 883 10.63 42.35 -19.20
C THR A 883 11.09 43.71 -18.66
N ALA A 884 10.47 44.80 -19.14
CA ALA A 884 10.75 46.15 -18.65
C ALA A 884 10.46 46.29 -17.13
N ASP A 885 9.49 45.51 -16.63
CA ASP A 885 9.02 45.53 -15.25
C ASP A 885 9.90 44.67 -14.30
N GLY A 886 10.93 43.98 -14.82
CA GLY A 886 11.89 43.22 -14.03
C GLY A 886 11.48 41.79 -13.63
N PHE A 887 10.29 41.33 -14.04
CA PHE A 887 9.83 39.95 -13.81
C PHE A 887 10.67 38.92 -14.57
N LYS A 888 10.76 37.72 -13.98
CA LYS A 888 11.58 36.59 -14.46
C LYS A 888 10.75 35.54 -15.17
N VAL A 889 9.47 35.43 -14.81
CA VAL A 889 8.56 34.43 -15.38
C VAL A 889 7.23 35.09 -15.76
N VAL A 890 6.71 34.70 -16.91
CA VAL A 890 5.33 34.97 -17.35
C VAL A 890 4.67 33.62 -17.60
N ILE A 891 3.50 33.40 -17.02
CA ILE A 891 2.73 32.18 -17.27
C ILE A 891 1.85 32.40 -18.51
N VAL A 892 1.84 31.45 -19.44
CA VAL A 892 1.10 31.53 -20.71
C VAL A 892 0.13 30.38 -20.93
#